data_AF-A0A503WN25-F1
#
_entry.id   AF-A0A503WN25-F1
#
_cell.length_a   1.000
_cell.length_b   1.000
_cell.length_c   1.000
_cell.angle_alpha   90.00
_cell.angle_beta   90.00
_cell.angle_gamma   90.00
#
_symmetry.space_group_name_H-M   'P 1'
#
loop_
_entity.id
_entity.type
_entity.pdbx_description
1 polymer ?
#
loop_
_entity_poly.entity_id
_entity_poly.type
_entity_poly.pdbx_seq_one_letter_code
_entity_poly.pdbx_strand_id
1 'polypeptide(L)'
;MKSFLSHSSTDKASFISIVADRLGDRAVYDGYNFESGMNTLDEIMRGLSESEVFVLFISNAALESAWVKKEIVIAKPMLDASTIKRFLPILIDKNVDHTDPRIPKWITENYNLRFVAKPTVAVRRITTVFNQLSLGVHPKLDARRKLFVGRNKELDRIERRIDDYSKPLPSALLISGMREIGRKSLLLHSLRKVNKISSTYTPITIPLQQEDGIDGLISKIYDVGIYDGPLDVADLPSMTMGEKVAFLITLLSEFSAQNEILLIDDWRCIVRYGGVTPEWFVPVCEALPPNRLVLAIASATRPKLPPAHRQTTAVYIEKLDELDPEERIGLLVRYLRDIEGIYNLTPDQIGWVRPALNGYPEQAIYAGQLIAEKGVSLAKEAVGEIYDFSAMRASIYVDKYLSNDDVYEFLTFLSWFDFLSIDVISKIRDIVDLPLIEYINEFLDYGICSLIGSVGEYLRLNDVIRDYVARGSLELPRRYSKAMLSISRQVFSTEDSSMFDYSETYASVRAALLAGRDVPGRLLIPAHFLGAISQSYKNRRYKDVIELSYRVLQRSNYETFVKDQARHYLCMALARTRDNRFLAEVQHVKGTEHNYILGFYYRVMGRYDEAIPRLQKAIADGRWEENAKSEIVLIHNIQEDYKEAYDLAKESYTDYPGNAITVQAYFEVLLNMPHDEGNVLEIKAALETIKKVKGEKAEEVRLCMEARYDFHILHSVQTAVSKADTAIGRFPRSPYPVLAKLEIGVSKRDIQVINSALESLRNFDQSDQQVRVPVKKAEIFVLALTGQKDVALSKVDSELRFMHPSAKERLRKRILSA
;
A
#
# COMPACT_ATOMS: atom_id res chain seq x y z
N MET A 1 -8.08 -32.45 18.05
CA MET A 1 -7.28 -33.40 17.27
C MET A 1 -6.02 -33.76 18.01
N LYS A 2 -5.87 -35.03 18.36
CA LYS A 2 -4.71 -35.61 19.05
C LYS A 2 -4.10 -36.75 18.23
N SER A 3 -2.83 -37.07 18.46
CA SER A 3 -2.12 -38.21 17.90
C SER A 3 -1.59 -39.14 18.99
N PHE A 4 -1.91 -40.42 18.89
CA PHE A 4 -1.33 -41.46 19.74
C PHE A 4 0.05 -41.85 19.23
N LEU A 5 1.07 -41.76 20.09
CA LEU A 5 2.47 -42.05 19.74
C LEU A 5 2.86 -43.45 20.21
N SER A 6 2.75 -44.45 19.32
CA SER A 6 3.17 -45.84 19.60
C SER A 6 4.66 -46.03 19.36
N HIS A 7 5.39 -46.47 20.39
CA HIS A 7 6.86 -46.52 20.39
C HIS A 7 7.43 -47.46 21.47
N SER A 8 8.73 -47.78 21.37
CA SER A 8 9.46 -48.47 22.44
C SER A 8 9.95 -47.47 23.51
N SER A 9 9.99 -47.91 24.77
CA SER A 9 10.58 -47.12 25.86
C SER A 9 12.06 -46.76 25.64
N THR A 10 12.79 -47.58 24.88
CA THR A 10 14.20 -47.32 24.51
C THR A 10 14.37 -46.09 23.64
N ASP A 11 13.35 -45.73 22.86
CA ASP A 11 13.43 -44.67 21.85
C ASP A 11 12.99 -43.31 22.43
N LYS A 12 12.55 -43.30 23.70
CA LYS A 12 12.00 -42.12 24.37
C LYS A 12 12.99 -40.97 24.44
N ALA A 13 14.17 -41.22 25.02
CA ALA A 13 15.14 -40.16 25.31
C ALA A 13 15.76 -39.55 24.05
N SER A 14 15.98 -40.35 23.01
CA SER A 14 16.67 -39.93 21.78
C SER A 14 15.72 -39.34 20.74
N PHE A 15 14.44 -39.74 20.72
CA PHE A 15 13.53 -39.37 19.65
C PHE A 15 12.13 -38.97 20.12
N ILE A 16 11.44 -39.84 20.86
CA ILE A 16 9.98 -39.71 21.05
C ILE A 16 9.61 -38.58 22.01
N SER A 17 10.36 -38.35 23.09
CA SER A 17 10.08 -37.24 24.02
C SER A 17 10.16 -35.89 23.30
N ILE A 18 11.16 -35.70 22.43
CA ILE A 18 11.33 -34.49 21.63
C ILE A 18 10.13 -34.27 20.69
N VAL A 19 9.57 -35.35 20.11
CA VAL A 19 8.36 -35.26 19.29
C VAL A 19 7.14 -34.91 20.15
N ALA A 20 6.96 -35.57 21.29
CA ALA A 20 5.84 -35.34 22.20
C ALA A 20 5.85 -33.90 22.73
N ASP A 21 6.99 -33.40 23.20
CA ASP A 21 7.15 -32.05 23.74
C ASP A 21 6.81 -30.97 22.71
N ARG A 22 7.23 -31.16 21.45
CA ARG A 22 6.93 -30.23 20.36
C ARG A 22 5.47 -30.25 19.93
N LEU A 23 4.77 -31.38 20.11
CA LEU A 23 3.34 -31.49 19.82
C LEU A 23 2.46 -31.01 20.99
N GLY A 24 3.00 -31.01 22.22
CA GLY A 24 2.29 -30.59 23.44
C GLY A 24 1.03 -31.42 23.67
N ASP A 25 -0.08 -30.75 24.04
CA ASP A 25 -1.40 -31.37 24.32
C ASP A 25 -2.00 -32.17 23.14
N ARG A 26 -1.41 -32.06 21.94
CA ARG A 26 -1.83 -32.84 20.77
C ARG A 26 -1.20 -34.23 20.74
N ALA A 27 -0.19 -34.52 21.55
CA ALA A 27 0.36 -35.86 21.69
C ALA A 27 -0.31 -36.61 22.83
N VAL A 28 -0.75 -37.84 22.56
CA VAL A 28 -1.05 -38.84 23.59
C VAL A 28 0.19 -39.70 23.75
N TYR A 29 0.88 -39.49 24.86
CA TYR A 29 2.18 -40.05 25.20
C TYR A 29 2.14 -40.64 26.61
N ASP A 30 2.59 -41.87 26.76
CA ASP A 30 2.50 -42.63 28.00
C ASP A 30 3.23 -41.95 29.19
N GLY A 31 4.32 -41.21 28.92
CA GLY A 31 5.04 -40.45 29.94
C GLY A 31 4.31 -39.21 30.47
N TYR A 32 3.23 -38.75 29.82
CA TYR A 32 2.49 -37.55 30.21
C TYR A 32 1.01 -37.81 30.53
N ASN A 33 0.38 -38.70 29.77
CA ASN A 33 -1.08 -38.81 29.77
C ASN A 33 -1.62 -40.01 30.57
N PHE A 34 -0.77 -40.98 30.92
CA PHE A 34 -1.23 -42.18 31.63
C PHE A 34 -1.25 -41.94 33.13
N GLU A 35 -2.38 -42.26 33.78
CA GLU A 35 -2.54 -42.05 35.21
C GLU A 35 -1.77 -43.10 36.03
N SER A 36 -0.99 -42.61 37.00
CA SER A 36 -0.20 -43.48 37.89
C SER A 36 -1.12 -44.40 38.71
N GLY A 37 -0.90 -45.71 38.61
CA GLY A 37 -1.66 -46.73 39.33
C GLY A 37 -2.82 -47.36 38.56
N MET A 38 -3.10 -46.91 37.33
CA MET A 38 -4.14 -47.46 36.46
C MET A 38 -3.63 -48.64 35.60
N ASN A 39 -4.56 -49.46 35.09
CA ASN A 39 -4.23 -50.56 34.20
C ASN A 39 -3.74 -50.03 32.84
N THR A 40 -2.53 -50.42 32.44
CA THR A 40 -1.89 -49.95 31.19
C THR A 40 -2.71 -50.24 29.93
N LEU A 41 -3.44 -51.36 29.88
CA LEU A 41 -4.28 -51.70 28.73
C LEU A 41 -5.46 -50.74 28.60
N ASP A 42 -6.10 -50.39 29.70
CA ASP A 42 -7.24 -49.46 29.74
C ASP A 42 -6.79 -48.05 29.33
N GLU A 43 -5.60 -47.64 29.77
CA GLU A 43 -4.97 -46.37 29.38
C GLU A 43 -4.63 -46.31 27.88
N ILE A 44 -4.13 -47.40 27.30
CA ILE A 44 -3.90 -47.52 25.85
C ILE A 44 -5.22 -47.38 25.08
N MET A 45 -6.27 -48.09 25.52
CA MET A 45 -7.59 -48.01 24.89
C MET A 45 -8.17 -46.61 24.96
N ARG A 46 -8.08 -45.95 26.13
CA ARG A 46 -8.49 -44.56 26.34
C ARG A 46 -7.71 -43.63 25.40
N GLY A 47 -6.38 -43.73 25.41
CA GLY A 47 -5.50 -42.88 24.60
C GLY A 47 -5.73 -43.02 23.09
N LEU A 48 -5.96 -44.25 22.60
CA LEU A 48 -6.30 -44.49 21.20
C LEU A 48 -7.69 -43.94 20.85
N SER A 49 -8.68 -44.06 21.76
CA SER A 49 -10.03 -43.55 21.55
C SER A 49 -10.12 -42.02 21.49
N GLU A 50 -9.23 -41.32 22.20
CA GLU A 50 -9.13 -39.86 22.16
C GLU A 50 -8.31 -39.31 20.97
N SER A 51 -7.69 -40.21 20.20
CA SER A 51 -6.76 -39.85 19.14
C SER A 51 -7.39 -40.01 17.76
N GLU A 52 -7.24 -38.97 16.93
CA GLU A 52 -7.69 -39.01 15.53
C GLU A 52 -6.59 -39.54 14.60
N VAL A 53 -5.34 -39.55 15.06
CA VAL A 53 -4.17 -40.02 14.32
C VAL A 53 -3.42 -41.07 15.13
N PHE A 54 -3.13 -42.22 14.53
CA PHE A 54 -2.23 -43.22 15.10
C PHE A 54 -0.86 -43.09 14.45
N VAL A 55 0.17 -42.83 15.24
CA VAL A 55 1.55 -42.72 14.78
C VAL A 55 2.35 -43.89 15.32
N LEU A 56 2.89 -44.71 14.42
CA LEU A 56 3.75 -45.83 14.78
C LEU A 56 5.21 -45.48 14.48
N PHE A 57 6.02 -45.39 15.52
CA PHE A 57 7.47 -45.26 15.38
C PHE A 57 8.11 -46.65 15.27
N ILE A 58 8.69 -46.94 14.11
CA ILE A 58 9.27 -48.23 13.78
C ILE A 58 10.77 -48.18 14.05
N SER A 59 11.20 -49.01 14.99
CA SER A 59 12.59 -49.29 15.33
C SER A 59 12.76 -50.77 15.62
N ASN A 60 14.00 -51.27 15.67
CA ASN A 60 14.22 -52.67 16.05
C ASN A 60 13.59 -53.01 17.41
N ALA A 61 13.72 -52.11 18.40
CA ALA A 61 13.14 -52.29 19.73
C ALA A 61 11.60 -52.19 19.74
N ALA A 62 11.02 -51.29 18.94
CA ALA A 62 9.57 -51.16 18.83
C ALA A 62 8.93 -52.42 18.21
N LEU A 63 9.58 -53.03 17.22
CA LEU A 63 9.12 -54.28 16.61
C LEU A 63 9.25 -55.50 17.53
N GLU A 64 10.07 -55.43 18.58
CA GLU A 64 10.17 -56.49 19.60
C GLU A 64 9.17 -56.30 20.75
N SER A 65 8.82 -55.06 21.08
CA SER A 65 7.92 -54.69 22.17
C SER A 65 6.54 -55.35 22.09
N ALA A 66 6.16 -56.04 23.17
CA ALA A 66 4.83 -56.66 23.30
C ALA A 66 3.70 -55.63 23.36
N TRP A 67 3.97 -54.43 23.91
CA TRP A 67 2.99 -53.34 24.00
C TRP A 67 2.70 -52.72 22.64
N VAL A 68 3.75 -52.39 21.87
CA VAL A 68 3.62 -51.85 20.50
C VAL A 68 2.86 -52.83 19.61
N LYS A 69 3.15 -54.13 19.69
CA LYS A 69 2.40 -55.17 18.96
C LYS A 69 0.91 -55.16 19.31
N LYS A 70 0.56 -55.03 20.59
CA LYS A 70 -0.84 -54.94 21.02
C LYS A 70 -1.50 -53.67 20.51
N GLU A 71 -0.83 -52.52 20.61
CA GLU A 71 -1.34 -51.23 20.11
C GLU A 71 -1.65 -51.29 18.61
N ILE A 72 -0.75 -51.88 17.80
CA ILE A 72 -0.97 -52.09 16.36
C ILE A 72 -2.22 -52.93 16.09
N VAL A 73 -2.41 -54.02 16.84
CA VAL A 73 -3.57 -54.92 16.70
C VAL A 73 -4.87 -54.21 17.07
N ILE A 74 -4.86 -53.41 18.14
CA ILE A 74 -6.03 -52.64 18.62
C ILE A 74 -6.37 -51.50 17.65
N ALA A 75 -5.37 -50.78 17.15
CA ALA A 75 -5.58 -49.62 16.29
C ALA A 75 -6.17 -49.99 14.92
N LYS A 76 -5.91 -51.20 14.40
CA LYS A 76 -6.36 -51.61 13.06
C LYS A 76 -7.90 -51.64 12.90
N PRO A 77 -8.68 -52.33 13.76
CA PRO A 77 -10.14 -52.21 13.74
C PRO A 77 -10.65 -50.77 13.88
N MET A 78 -9.99 -49.94 14.70
CA MET A 78 -10.38 -48.54 14.89
C MET A 78 -10.11 -47.68 13.66
N LEU A 79 -9.06 -47.99 12.90
CA LEU A 79 -8.77 -47.38 11.60
C LEU A 79 -9.81 -47.80 10.55
N ASP A 80 -10.16 -49.09 10.50
CA ASP A 80 -11.17 -49.62 9.58
C ASP A 80 -12.57 -49.05 9.88
N ALA A 81 -12.88 -48.84 11.16
CA ALA A 81 -14.10 -48.17 11.63
C ALA A 81 -14.03 -46.63 11.56
N SER A 82 -12.94 -46.03 11.06
CA SER A 82 -12.73 -44.58 10.98
C SER A 82 -12.81 -43.81 12.32
N THR A 83 -12.68 -44.50 13.45
CA THR A 83 -12.51 -43.87 14.78
C THR A 83 -11.15 -43.18 14.84
N ILE A 84 -10.12 -43.88 14.38
CA ILE A 84 -8.83 -43.28 14.02
C ILE A 84 -8.93 -42.89 12.55
N LYS A 85 -8.77 -41.60 12.25
CA LYS A 85 -8.96 -41.07 10.89
C LYS A 85 -7.74 -41.29 10.00
N ARG A 86 -6.54 -41.35 10.59
CA ARG A 86 -5.27 -41.51 9.85
C ARG A 86 -4.28 -42.38 10.59
N PHE A 87 -3.55 -43.19 9.84
CA PHE A 87 -2.39 -43.93 10.32
C PHE A 87 -1.11 -43.36 9.67
N LEU A 88 -0.06 -43.18 10.47
CA LEU A 88 1.22 -42.66 10.03
C LEU A 88 2.37 -43.53 10.58
N PRO A 89 2.94 -44.43 9.77
CA PRO A 89 4.16 -45.14 10.13
C PRO A 89 5.40 -44.25 9.88
N ILE A 90 6.30 -44.19 10.87
CA ILE A 90 7.54 -43.42 10.83
C ILE A 90 8.70 -44.35 11.19
N LEU A 91 9.53 -44.69 10.21
CA LEU A 91 10.72 -45.50 10.41
C LEU A 91 11.84 -44.62 10.99
N ILE A 92 12.31 -44.94 12.20
CA ILE A 92 13.32 -44.15 12.92
C ILE A 92 14.64 -44.91 13.15
N ASP A 93 14.74 -46.15 12.67
CA ASP A 93 15.94 -46.98 12.76
C ASP A 93 16.44 -47.34 11.35
N LYS A 94 17.73 -47.09 11.07
CA LYS A 94 18.35 -47.38 9.77
C LYS A 94 18.51 -48.88 9.50
N ASN A 95 18.51 -49.70 10.55
CA ASN A 95 18.72 -51.14 10.44
C ASN A 95 17.44 -51.92 10.13
N VAL A 96 16.31 -51.24 10.07
CA VAL A 96 15.00 -51.81 9.72
C VAL A 96 14.57 -51.19 8.41
N ASP A 97 14.05 -52.00 7.49
CA ASP A 97 13.49 -51.52 6.22
C ASP A 97 12.07 -52.07 6.00
N HIS A 98 11.50 -51.72 4.84
CA HIS A 98 10.14 -52.13 4.47
C HIS A 98 9.96 -53.64 4.24
N THR A 99 11.05 -54.41 4.19
CA THR A 99 11.04 -55.87 3.98
C THR A 99 11.09 -56.66 5.28
N ASP A 100 11.25 -56.00 6.43
CA ASP A 100 11.32 -56.66 7.73
C ASP A 100 10.03 -57.46 8.03
N PRO A 101 10.12 -58.79 8.23
CA PRO A 101 8.96 -59.67 8.36
C PRO A 101 8.16 -59.43 9.64
N ARG A 102 8.71 -58.70 10.63
CA ARG A 102 8.02 -58.34 11.87
C ARG A 102 7.01 -57.22 11.65
N ILE A 103 7.11 -56.47 10.56
CA ILE A 103 6.15 -55.43 10.20
C ILE A 103 4.91 -56.10 9.58
N PRO A 104 3.68 -55.84 10.09
CA PRO A 104 2.46 -56.40 9.52
C PRO A 104 2.30 -56.08 8.02
N LYS A 105 1.85 -57.08 7.24
CA LYS A 105 1.66 -56.96 5.79
C LYS A 105 0.82 -55.77 5.36
N TRP A 106 -0.26 -55.47 6.10
CA TRP A 106 -1.14 -54.35 5.78
C TRP A 106 -0.42 -52.99 5.89
N ILE A 107 0.68 -52.90 6.64
CA ILE A 107 1.54 -51.71 6.69
C ILE A 107 2.49 -51.71 5.49
N THR A 108 3.23 -52.79 5.26
CA THR A 108 4.23 -52.87 4.18
C THR A 108 3.61 -52.81 2.77
N GLU A 109 2.39 -53.31 2.59
CA GLU A 109 1.69 -53.33 1.30
C GLU A 109 0.99 -52.00 0.97
N ASN A 110 0.60 -51.22 2.00
CA ASN A 110 -0.23 -50.02 1.80
C ASN A 110 0.46 -48.70 2.18
N TYR A 111 1.61 -48.74 2.84
CA TYR A 111 2.31 -47.54 3.31
C TYR A 111 3.77 -47.52 2.86
N ASN A 112 4.24 -46.34 2.47
CA ASN A 112 5.63 -46.11 2.08
C ASN A 112 6.49 -45.85 3.33
N LEU A 113 7.31 -46.83 3.70
CA LEU A 113 8.20 -46.75 4.86
C LEU A 113 9.54 -46.15 4.45
N ARG A 114 9.75 -44.88 4.82
CA ARG A 114 11.02 -44.17 4.62
C ARG A 114 11.62 -43.76 5.95
N PHE A 115 12.92 -43.97 6.07
CA PHE A 115 13.70 -43.59 7.24
C PHE A 115 13.60 -42.08 7.53
N VAL A 116 13.49 -41.73 8.81
CA VAL A 116 13.37 -40.38 9.33
C VAL A 116 14.42 -40.19 10.41
N ALA A 117 15.50 -39.51 10.06
CA ALA A 117 16.67 -39.35 10.92
C ALA A 117 16.43 -38.45 12.14
N LYS A 118 15.66 -37.36 11.97
CA LYS A 118 15.47 -36.34 13.01
C LYS A 118 14.02 -36.29 13.54
N PRO A 119 13.82 -36.11 14.87
CA PRO A 119 12.50 -35.90 15.48
C PRO A 119 11.71 -34.75 14.87
N THR A 120 12.41 -33.69 14.44
CA THR A 120 11.82 -32.49 13.84
C THR A 120 11.05 -32.80 12.55
N VAL A 121 11.52 -33.76 11.76
CA VAL A 121 10.85 -34.24 10.54
C VAL A 121 9.59 -35.03 10.90
N ALA A 122 9.63 -35.85 11.95
CA ALA A 122 8.46 -36.58 12.42
C ALA A 122 7.34 -35.63 12.89
N VAL A 123 7.68 -34.63 13.71
CA VAL A 123 6.74 -33.56 14.14
C VAL A 123 6.10 -32.88 12.94
N ARG A 124 6.89 -32.55 11.91
CA ARG A 124 6.39 -31.93 10.67
C ARG A 124 5.39 -32.83 9.95
N ARG A 125 5.71 -34.12 9.76
CA ARG A 125 4.81 -35.08 9.10
C ARG A 125 3.48 -35.21 9.86
N ILE A 126 3.53 -35.32 11.18
CA ILE A 126 2.34 -35.38 12.04
C ILE A 126 1.50 -34.10 11.90
N THR A 127 2.15 -32.94 11.95
CA THR A 127 1.48 -31.64 11.78
C THR A 127 0.82 -31.49 10.40
N THR A 128 1.46 -32.01 9.34
CA THR A 128 0.84 -32.04 8.00
C THR A 128 -0.42 -32.89 7.98
N VAL A 129 -0.43 -34.04 8.65
CA VAL A 129 -1.64 -34.88 8.79
C VAL A 129 -2.73 -34.14 9.56
N PHE A 130 -2.38 -33.45 10.66
CA PHE A 130 -3.35 -32.60 11.37
C PHE A 130 -3.94 -31.52 10.48
N ASN A 131 -3.10 -30.81 9.72
CA ASN A 131 -3.57 -29.78 8.80
C ASN A 131 -4.52 -30.36 7.74
N GLN A 132 -4.25 -31.55 7.20
CA GLN A 132 -5.13 -32.23 6.25
C GLN A 132 -6.49 -32.55 6.86
N LEU A 133 -6.52 -33.06 8.09
CA LEU A 133 -7.76 -33.38 8.79
C LEU A 133 -8.54 -32.12 9.19
N SER A 134 -7.85 -31.04 9.59
CA SER A 134 -8.48 -29.78 9.98
C SER A 134 -9.22 -29.08 8.83
N LEU A 135 -8.78 -29.27 7.57
CA LEU A 135 -9.48 -28.71 6.40
C LEU A 135 -10.90 -29.26 6.26
N GLY A 136 -11.15 -30.51 6.69
CA GLY A 136 -12.50 -31.08 6.71
C GLY A 136 -13.39 -30.56 7.84
N VAL A 137 -12.80 -29.93 8.87
CA VAL A 137 -13.50 -29.45 10.07
C VAL A 137 -13.79 -27.95 10.00
N HIS A 138 -12.94 -27.17 9.33
CA HIS A 138 -13.04 -25.71 9.26
C HIS A 138 -13.08 -25.17 7.82
N PRO A 139 -14.28 -25.10 7.19
CA PRO A 139 -14.45 -24.63 5.82
C PRO A 139 -13.85 -23.25 5.53
N LYS A 140 -13.94 -22.31 6.49
CA LYS A 140 -13.36 -20.96 6.35
C LYS A 140 -11.82 -20.98 6.21
N LEU A 141 -11.13 -21.90 6.89
CA LEU A 141 -9.67 -22.02 6.79
C LEU A 141 -9.26 -22.56 5.41
N ASP A 142 -10.00 -23.53 4.89
CA ASP A 142 -9.78 -24.06 3.55
C ASP A 142 -10.07 -22.99 2.47
N ALA A 143 -11.16 -22.24 2.61
CA ALA A 143 -11.50 -21.13 1.73
C ALA A 143 -10.40 -20.05 1.72
N ARG A 144 -9.88 -19.64 2.89
CA ARG A 144 -8.76 -18.69 3.00
C ARG A 144 -7.51 -19.20 2.29
N ARG A 145 -7.17 -20.48 2.44
CA ARG A 145 -6.01 -21.09 1.78
C ARG A 145 -6.16 -21.16 0.25
N LYS A 146 -7.38 -21.32 -0.24
CA LYS A 146 -7.72 -21.39 -1.67
C LYS A 146 -7.96 -20.01 -2.30
N LEU A 147 -8.06 -18.95 -1.50
CA LEU A 147 -8.27 -17.59 -2.01
C LEU A 147 -7.08 -17.16 -2.88
N PHE A 148 -7.33 -17.11 -4.17
CA PHE A 148 -6.40 -16.62 -5.18
C PHE A 148 -7.20 -16.05 -6.34
N VAL A 149 -6.85 -14.85 -6.80
CA VAL A 149 -7.56 -14.13 -7.86
C VAL A 149 -6.54 -13.53 -8.81
N GLY A 150 -6.85 -13.62 -10.11
CA GLY A 150 -6.03 -13.02 -11.16
C GLY A 150 -4.74 -13.78 -11.42
N ARG A 151 -3.73 -13.05 -11.88
CA ARG A 151 -2.39 -13.53 -12.26
C ARG A 151 -2.41 -14.57 -13.39
N ASN A 152 -3.43 -14.50 -14.24
CA ASN A 152 -3.63 -15.49 -15.30
C ASN A 152 -2.48 -15.51 -16.30
N LYS A 153 -1.91 -14.33 -16.61
CA LYS A 153 -0.77 -14.22 -17.54
C LYS A 153 0.49 -14.85 -16.94
N GLU A 154 0.75 -14.62 -15.66
CA GLU A 154 1.89 -15.16 -14.94
C GLU A 154 1.75 -16.68 -14.79
N LEU A 155 0.55 -17.16 -14.44
CA LEU A 155 0.25 -18.58 -14.34
C LEU A 155 0.43 -19.30 -15.67
N ASP A 156 -0.06 -18.75 -16.77
CA ASP A 156 0.10 -19.31 -18.11
C ASP A 156 1.57 -19.37 -18.54
N ARG A 157 2.38 -18.34 -18.26
CA ARG A 157 3.83 -18.39 -18.52
C ARG A 157 4.53 -19.48 -17.71
N ILE A 158 4.23 -19.58 -16.41
CA ILE A 158 4.82 -20.60 -15.53
C ILE A 158 4.40 -22.01 -15.99
N GLU A 159 3.13 -22.22 -16.31
CA GLU A 159 2.58 -23.49 -16.80
C GLU A 159 3.28 -23.92 -18.09
N ARG A 160 3.34 -23.04 -19.10
CA ARG A 160 4.06 -23.32 -20.35
C ARG A 160 5.52 -23.67 -20.13
N ARG A 161 6.21 -22.98 -19.21
CA ARG A 161 7.61 -23.30 -18.92
C ARG A 161 7.76 -24.66 -18.26
N ILE A 162 6.90 -25.00 -17.31
CA ILE A 162 6.97 -26.27 -16.57
C ILE A 162 6.63 -27.45 -17.49
N ASP A 163 5.70 -27.25 -18.43
CA ASP A 163 5.24 -28.28 -19.37
C ASP A 163 6.01 -28.29 -20.71
N ASP A 164 7.05 -27.45 -20.86
CA ASP A 164 7.89 -27.39 -22.05
C ASP A 164 8.81 -28.62 -22.15
N TYR A 165 8.37 -29.65 -22.88
CA TYR A 165 9.15 -30.86 -23.14
C TYR A 165 10.43 -30.64 -23.96
N SER A 166 10.61 -29.48 -24.60
CA SER A 166 11.85 -29.15 -25.32
C SER A 166 12.99 -28.75 -24.39
N LYS A 167 12.69 -28.49 -23.11
CA LYS A 167 13.66 -28.07 -22.10
C LYS A 167 13.53 -28.92 -20.83
N PRO A 168 14.62 -29.18 -20.09
CA PRO A 168 14.52 -29.77 -18.76
C PRO A 168 13.62 -28.94 -17.84
N LEU A 169 12.93 -29.57 -16.89
CA LEU A 169 12.24 -28.81 -15.83
C LEU A 169 13.27 -28.00 -15.04
N PRO A 170 12.96 -26.75 -14.67
CA PRO A 170 13.85 -25.95 -13.84
C PRO A 170 13.99 -26.57 -12.45
N SER A 171 15.19 -26.49 -11.88
CA SER A 171 15.46 -26.86 -10.49
C SER A 171 15.04 -25.76 -9.50
N ALA A 172 15.02 -24.50 -9.97
CA ALA A 172 14.57 -23.35 -9.22
C ALA A 172 13.51 -22.53 -9.98
N LEU A 173 12.40 -22.24 -9.32
CA LEU A 173 11.38 -21.29 -9.77
C LEU A 173 11.46 -20.05 -8.89
N LEU A 174 11.77 -18.90 -9.48
CA LEU A 174 11.96 -17.64 -8.77
C LEU A 174 10.90 -16.62 -9.20
N ILE A 175 10.18 -16.05 -8.23
CA ILE A 175 9.24 -14.96 -8.44
C ILE A 175 9.77 -13.70 -7.75
N SER A 176 10.03 -12.67 -8.55
CA SER A 176 10.51 -11.37 -8.13
C SER A 176 9.39 -10.33 -8.05
N GLY A 177 9.56 -9.27 -7.26
CA GLY A 177 8.59 -8.17 -7.14
C GLY A 177 8.53 -7.61 -5.71
N MET A 178 7.79 -6.51 -5.51
CA MET A 178 7.68 -5.89 -4.18
C MET A 178 7.17 -6.89 -3.13
N ARG A 179 7.54 -6.66 -1.87
CA ARG A 179 7.01 -7.46 -0.75
C ARG A 179 5.50 -7.34 -0.71
N GLU A 180 4.87 -8.43 -0.27
CA GLU A 180 3.41 -8.53 -0.05
C GLU A 180 2.55 -8.42 -1.32
N ILE A 181 3.15 -8.33 -2.51
CA ILE A 181 2.43 -8.33 -3.79
C ILE A 181 1.89 -9.71 -4.20
N GLY A 182 2.12 -10.74 -3.38
CA GLY A 182 1.61 -12.10 -3.57
C GLY A 182 2.60 -13.12 -4.16
N ARG A 183 3.92 -12.85 -4.13
CA ARG A 183 4.97 -13.73 -4.72
C ARG A 183 4.91 -15.18 -4.23
N LYS A 184 4.87 -15.37 -2.90
CA LYS A 184 4.77 -16.70 -2.27
C LYS A 184 3.45 -17.39 -2.62
N SER A 185 2.35 -16.64 -2.65
CA SER A 185 1.04 -17.16 -3.04
C SER A 185 1.03 -17.63 -4.49
N LEU A 186 1.63 -16.86 -5.41
CA LEU A 186 1.74 -17.25 -6.81
C LEU A 186 2.63 -18.49 -7.00
N LEU A 187 3.77 -18.59 -6.32
CA LEU A 187 4.61 -19.80 -6.30
C LEU A 187 3.80 -21.03 -5.87
N LEU A 188 3.12 -20.95 -4.73
CA LEU A 188 2.35 -22.09 -4.22
C LEU A 188 1.16 -22.43 -5.13
N HIS A 189 0.48 -21.42 -5.66
CA HIS A 189 -0.68 -21.62 -6.52
C HIS A 189 -0.29 -22.22 -7.88
N SER A 190 0.79 -21.73 -8.50
CA SER A 190 1.27 -22.26 -9.77
C SER A 190 1.68 -23.72 -9.65
N LEU A 191 2.43 -24.08 -8.59
CA LEU A 191 2.85 -25.46 -8.33
C LEU A 191 1.69 -26.41 -8.06
N ARG A 192 0.60 -25.92 -7.45
CA ARG A 192 -0.65 -26.69 -7.31
C ARG A 192 -1.34 -26.87 -8.64
N LYS A 193 -1.43 -25.80 -9.44
CA LYS A 193 -2.09 -25.80 -10.75
C LYS A 193 -1.44 -26.80 -11.71
N VAL A 194 -0.11 -26.84 -11.75
CA VAL A 194 0.67 -27.79 -12.57
C VAL A 194 0.86 -29.17 -11.91
N ASN A 195 0.11 -29.47 -10.85
CA ASN A 195 0.14 -30.74 -10.11
C ASN A 195 1.53 -31.16 -9.58
N LYS A 196 2.44 -30.19 -9.34
CA LYS A 196 3.76 -30.47 -8.72
C LYS A 196 3.65 -30.67 -7.20
N ILE A 197 2.67 -30.02 -6.58
CA ILE A 197 2.34 -30.21 -5.16
C ILE A 197 0.83 -30.40 -4.99
N SER A 198 0.42 -31.16 -3.98
CA SER A 198 -1.00 -31.29 -3.65
C SER A 198 -1.57 -30.01 -3.04
N SER A 199 -2.89 -29.88 -3.05
CA SER A 199 -3.60 -28.76 -2.42
C SER A 199 -3.32 -28.66 -0.92
N THR A 200 -3.02 -29.78 -0.25
CA THR A 200 -2.75 -29.87 1.18
C THR A 200 -1.26 -29.78 1.53
N TYR A 201 -0.36 -29.97 0.58
CA TYR A 201 1.08 -29.81 0.76
C TYR A 201 1.46 -28.37 1.13
N THR A 202 2.35 -28.26 2.10
CA THR A 202 2.89 -26.99 2.61
C THR A 202 4.42 -27.10 2.59
N PRO A 203 5.11 -26.40 1.68
CA PRO A 203 6.56 -26.47 1.60
C PRO A 203 7.23 -25.95 2.87
N ILE A 204 8.42 -26.47 3.15
CA ILE A 204 9.28 -25.94 4.22
C ILE A 204 9.75 -24.55 3.79
N THR A 205 9.48 -23.55 4.62
CA THR A 205 9.82 -22.16 4.33
C THR A 205 11.10 -21.75 5.06
N ILE A 206 12.12 -21.33 4.32
CA ILE A 206 13.39 -20.86 4.87
C ILE A 206 13.50 -19.36 4.61
N PRO A 207 13.47 -18.51 5.66
CA PRO A 207 13.80 -17.11 5.52
C PRO A 207 15.32 -16.94 5.41
N LEU A 208 15.77 -16.20 4.40
CA LEU A 208 17.18 -15.83 4.25
C LEU A 208 17.33 -14.32 4.35
N GLN A 209 18.34 -13.87 5.10
CA GLN A 209 18.82 -12.51 5.20
C GLN A 209 20.16 -12.39 4.47
N GLN A 210 20.58 -11.16 4.18
CA GLN A 210 21.81 -10.89 3.44
C GLN A 210 23.04 -11.51 4.11
N GLU A 211 23.07 -11.48 5.44
CA GLU A 211 24.17 -11.95 6.28
C GLU A 211 24.31 -13.47 6.31
N ASP A 212 23.25 -14.22 5.91
CA ASP A 212 23.30 -15.68 5.92
C ASP A 212 24.32 -16.23 4.91
N GLY A 213 24.39 -15.65 3.71
CA GLY A 213 25.21 -16.19 2.63
C GLY A 213 24.98 -17.69 2.37
N ILE A 214 26.01 -18.39 1.89
CA ILE A 214 25.95 -19.84 1.65
C ILE A 214 25.93 -20.65 2.96
N ASP A 215 26.67 -20.22 3.98
CA ASP A 215 26.81 -20.94 5.25
C ASP A 215 25.50 -20.96 6.05
N GLY A 216 24.81 -19.82 6.12
CA GLY A 216 23.49 -19.71 6.72
C GLY A 216 22.44 -20.50 5.96
N LEU A 217 22.50 -20.53 4.62
CA LEU A 217 21.62 -21.39 3.81
C LEU A 217 21.85 -22.87 4.11
N ILE A 218 23.11 -23.33 4.09
CA ILE A 218 23.47 -24.71 4.42
C ILE A 218 22.99 -25.08 5.82
N SER A 219 23.27 -24.23 6.81
CA SER A 219 22.91 -24.46 8.21
C SER A 219 21.39 -24.58 8.38
N LYS A 220 20.62 -23.69 7.74
CA LYS A 220 19.16 -23.72 7.79
C LYS A 220 18.57 -24.95 7.09
N ILE A 221 19.13 -25.37 5.95
CA ILE A 221 18.70 -26.60 5.25
C ILE A 221 19.04 -27.84 6.07
N TYR A 222 20.24 -27.89 6.66
CA TYR A 222 20.69 -29.00 7.50
C TYR A 222 19.81 -29.18 8.75
N ASP A 223 19.38 -28.09 9.37
CA ASP A 223 18.48 -28.12 10.54
C ASP A 223 17.10 -28.70 10.23
N VAL A 224 16.64 -28.62 8.97
CA VAL A 224 15.40 -29.27 8.52
C VAL A 224 15.42 -30.78 8.77
N GLY A 225 16.61 -31.40 8.81
CA GLY A 225 16.80 -32.77 9.27
C GLY A 225 16.54 -33.86 8.25
N ILE A 226 16.59 -33.52 6.96
CA ILE A 226 16.48 -34.48 5.85
C ILE A 226 17.80 -35.21 5.61
N TYR A 227 18.92 -34.50 5.75
CA TYR A 227 20.25 -35.07 5.57
C TYR A 227 20.72 -35.86 6.79
N ASP A 228 21.31 -37.03 6.54
CA ASP A 228 21.77 -37.98 7.56
C ASP A 228 23.16 -38.57 7.27
N GLY A 229 23.91 -37.90 6.38
CA GLY A 229 25.28 -38.26 6.00
C GLY A 229 26.33 -37.71 6.98
N PRO A 230 27.62 -37.93 6.67
CA PRO A 230 28.72 -37.70 7.61
C PRO A 230 29.15 -36.23 7.77
N LEU A 231 28.74 -35.32 6.87
CA LEU A 231 29.16 -33.91 6.92
C LEU A 231 28.33 -33.13 7.94
N ASP A 232 28.98 -32.35 8.80
CA ASP A 232 28.31 -31.53 9.80
C ASP A 232 28.42 -30.03 9.47
N VAL A 233 27.45 -29.25 9.96
CA VAL A 233 27.51 -27.78 9.87
C VAL A 233 28.66 -27.19 10.67
N ALA A 234 29.13 -27.90 11.70
CA ALA A 234 30.32 -27.53 12.46
C ALA A 234 31.60 -27.49 11.61
N ASP A 235 31.62 -28.21 10.48
CA ASP A 235 32.77 -28.28 9.58
C ASP A 235 32.85 -27.07 8.62
N LEU A 236 31.74 -26.32 8.45
CA LEU A 236 31.62 -25.21 7.50
C LEU A 236 32.74 -24.14 7.59
N PRO A 237 33.21 -23.72 8.79
CA PRO A 237 34.28 -22.74 8.88
C PRO A 237 35.60 -23.21 8.25
N SER A 238 35.83 -24.51 8.19
CA SER A 238 37.05 -25.12 7.64
C SER A 238 36.95 -25.45 6.14
N MET A 239 35.73 -25.50 5.59
CA MET A 239 35.48 -25.82 4.19
C MET A 239 35.85 -24.66 3.25
N THR A 240 36.44 -25.00 2.11
CA THR A 240 36.58 -24.12 0.95
C THR A 240 35.22 -23.82 0.30
N MET A 241 35.16 -22.78 -0.53
CA MET A 241 33.91 -22.44 -1.26
C MET A 241 33.41 -23.60 -2.14
N GLY A 242 34.32 -24.34 -2.79
CA GLY A 242 33.97 -25.50 -3.61
C GLY A 242 33.37 -26.63 -2.78
N GLU A 243 33.93 -26.91 -1.60
CA GLU A 243 33.39 -27.91 -0.67
C GLU A 243 32.01 -27.50 -0.13
N LYS A 244 31.81 -26.21 0.19
CA LYS A 244 30.50 -25.67 0.59
C LYS A 244 29.45 -25.82 -0.49
N VAL A 245 29.81 -25.52 -1.74
CA VAL A 245 28.93 -25.72 -2.91
C VAL A 245 28.57 -27.20 -3.07
N ALA A 246 29.55 -28.09 -2.99
CA ALA A 246 29.31 -29.53 -3.06
C ALA A 246 28.38 -30.01 -1.94
N PHE A 247 28.60 -29.56 -0.70
CA PHE A 247 27.75 -29.90 0.43
C PHE A 247 26.31 -29.39 0.24
N LEU A 248 26.13 -28.15 -0.22
CA LEU A 248 24.81 -27.60 -0.53
C LEU A 248 24.09 -28.42 -1.62
N ILE A 249 24.80 -28.84 -2.67
CA ILE A 249 24.25 -29.72 -3.73
C ILE A 249 23.82 -31.07 -3.13
N THR A 250 24.62 -31.67 -2.24
CA THR A 250 24.26 -32.92 -1.55
C THR A 250 22.98 -32.73 -0.74
N LEU A 251 22.91 -31.67 0.08
CA LEU A 251 21.72 -31.37 0.89
C LEU A 251 20.47 -31.22 0.01
N LEU A 252 20.53 -30.41 -1.04
CA LEU A 252 19.39 -30.17 -1.93
C LEU A 252 19.00 -31.40 -2.77
N SER A 253 19.96 -32.28 -3.09
CA SER A 253 19.70 -33.54 -3.78
C SER A 253 18.90 -34.52 -2.92
N GLU A 254 19.11 -34.53 -1.60
CA GLU A 254 18.27 -35.30 -0.67
C GLU A 254 16.82 -34.82 -0.65
N PHE A 255 16.60 -33.49 -0.70
CA PHE A 255 15.25 -32.93 -0.85
C PHE A 255 14.61 -33.39 -2.17
N SER A 256 15.36 -33.33 -3.27
CA SER A 256 14.93 -33.80 -4.58
C SER A 256 14.53 -35.28 -4.57
N ALA A 257 15.33 -36.14 -3.92
CA ALA A 257 15.07 -37.57 -3.76
C ALA A 257 13.78 -37.85 -2.97
N GLN A 258 13.47 -36.99 -1.99
CA GLN A 258 12.23 -37.06 -1.22
C GLN A 258 11.04 -36.36 -1.89
N ASN A 259 11.24 -35.72 -3.05
CA ASN A 259 10.25 -34.89 -3.74
C ASN A 259 9.74 -33.72 -2.88
N GLU A 260 10.62 -33.18 -2.03
CA GLU A 260 10.37 -32.03 -1.18
C GLU A 260 10.81 -30.76 -1.91
N ILE A 261 9.98 -29.72 -1.81
CA ILE A 261 10.27 -28.38 -2.33
C ILE A 261 10.54 -27.44 -1.16
N LEU A 262 11.62 -26.68 -1.24
CA LEU A 262 11.96 -25.60 -0.33
C LEU A 262 11.40 -24.27 -0.84
N LEU A 263 10.59 -23.60 -0.01
CA LEU A 263 10.17 -22.23 -0.25
C LEU A 263 11.15 -21.27 0.41
N ILE A 264 11.93 -20.53 -0.37
CA ILE A 264 12.88 -19.54 0.12
C ILE A 264 12.21 -18.16 0.12
N ASP A 265 12.11 -17.54 1.30
CA ASP A 265 11.78 -16.11 1.44
C ASP A 265 13.10 -15.33 1.47
N ASP A 266 13.53 -14.88 0.28
CA ASP A 266 14.85 -14.29 0.07
C ASP A 266 14.84 -12.80 0.39
N TRP A 267 15.60 -12.44 1.42
CA TRP A 267 15.93 -11.06 1.76
C TRP A 267 17.41 -10.80 1.47
N ARG A 268 17.72 -10.63 0.19
CA ARG A 268 19.03 -10.19 -0.31
C ARG A 268 20.19 -11.18 -0.09
N CYS A 269 19.88 -12.46 0.11
CA CYS A 269 20.91 -13.49 0.20
C CYS A 269 21.26 -14.04 -1.20
N ILE A 270 20.25 -14.58 -1.88
CA ILE A 270 20.35 -15.18 -3.22
C ILE A 270 20.25 -14.09 -4.28
N VAL A 271 19.36 -13.12 -4.13
CA VAL A 271 19.26 -11.98 -5.05
C VAL A 271 19.63 -10.71 -4.29
N ARG A 272 20.90 -10.32 -4.39
CA ARG A 272 21.47 -9.18 -3.68
C ARG A 272 21.02 -7.86 -4.32
N TYR A 273 21.47 -6.75 -3.73
CA TYR A 273 21.31 -5.42 -4.31
C TYR A 273 21.71 -5.41 -5.78
N GLY A 274 20.97 -4.64 -6.58
CA GLY A 274 21.22 -4.57 -8.02
C GLY A 274 20.74 -5.81 -8.79
N GLY A 275 20.09 -6.79 -8.12
CA GLY A 275 19.69 -8.07 -8.71
C GLY A 275 20.85 -9.06 -8.87
N VAL A 276 22.03 -8.77 -8.34
CA VAL A 276 23.20 -9.64 -8.50
C VAL A 276 23.01 -10.94 -7.71
N THR A 277 23.26 -12.07 -8.36
CA THR A 277 23.28 -13.39 -7.69
C THR A 277 24.70 -13.75 -7.25
N PRO A 278 24.90 -14.40 -6.08
CA PRO A 278 26.19 -14.98 -5.71
C PRO A 278 26.71 -15.97 -6.78
N GLU A 279 28.04 -16.05 -6.92
CA GLU A 279 28.70 -16.92 -7.90
C GLU A 279 28.32 -18.40 -7.77
N TRP A 280 27.97 -18.84 -6.55
CA TRP A 280 27.62 -20.23 -6.27
C TRP A 280 26.18 -20.61 -6.68
N PHE A 281 25.24 -19.66 -6.78
CA PHE A 281 23.81 -19.98 -6.83
C PHE A 281 23.39 -20.71 -8.11
N VAL A 282 23.77 -20.17 -9.27
CA VAL A 282 23.38 -20.77 -10.56
C VAL A 282 24.09 -22.11 -10.79
N PRO A 283 25.40 -22.25 -10.53
CA PRO A 283 26.07 -23.55 -10.59
C PRO A 283 25.43 -24.62 -9.70
N VAL A 284 25.00 -24.26 -8.47
CA VAL A 284 24.26 -25.20 -7.60
C VAL A 284 22.98 -25.66 -8.29
N CYS A 285 22.19 -24.73 -8.85
CA CYS A 285 20.93 -25.08 -9.53
C CYS A 285 21.15 -25.97 -10.76
N GLU A 286 22.21 -25.74 -11.52
CA GLU A 286 22.57 -26.52 -12.71
C GLU A 286 23.07 -27.93 -12.36
N ALA A 287 23.71 -28.09 -11.19
CA ALA A 287 24.21 -29.38 -10.72
C ALA A 287 23.14 -30.26 -10.05
N LEU A 288 21.95 -29.72 -9.76
CA LEU A 288 20.86 -30.49 -9.17
C LEU A 288 20.31 -31.55 -10.14
N PRO A 289 19.71 -32.64 -9.63
CA PRO A 289 19.13 -33.68 -10.48
C PRO A 289 18.18 -33.09 -11.53
N PRO A 290 18.33 -33.47 -12.81
CA PRO A 290 17.50 -32.90 -13.87
C PRO A 290 16.03 -33.27 -13.68
N ASN A 291 15.15 -32.45 -14.25
CA ASN A 291 13.70 -32.68 -14.26
C ASN A 291 13.01 -32.68 -12.88
N ARG A 292 13.63 -32.05 -11.86
CA ARG A 292 13.08 -31.92 -10.51
C ARG A 292 13.14 -30.47 -10.05
N LEU A 293 11.99 -29.91 -9.70
CA LEU A 293 11.93 -28.62 -9.01
C LEU A 293 12.22 -28.84 -7.53
N VAL A 294 13.24 -28.17 -7.00
CA VAL A 294 13.66 -28.26 -5.60
C VAL A 294 13.46 -26.93 -4.88
N LEU A 295 13.66 -25.81 -5.56
CA LEU A 295 13.62 -24.48 -4.98
C LEU A 295 12.46 -23.65 -5.55
N ALA A 296 11.66 -23.07 -4.66
CA ALA A 296 10.69 -22.03 -4.96
C ALA A 296 11.14 -20.75 -4.23
N ILE A 297 11.54 -19.70 -4.94
CA ILE A 297 12.23 -18.55 -4.35
C ILE A 297 11.39 -17.29 -4.55
N ALA A 298 11.01 -16.63 -3.47
CA ALA A 298 10.37 -15.31 -3.52
C ALA A 298 11.41 -14.24 -3.18
N SER A 299 11.71 -13.33 -4.11
CA SER A 299 12.70 -12.26 -3.90
C SER A 299 12.18 -10.88 -4.25
N ALA A 300 12.68 -9.84 -3.58
CA ALA A 300 12.19 -8.47 -3.75
C ALA A 300 12.59 -7.89 -5.12
N THR A 301 13.75 -8.33 -5.61
CA THR A 301 14.42 -7.81 -6.79
C THR A 301 14.45 -8.87 -7.88
N ARG A 302 14.42 -8.44 -9.14
CA ARG A 302 14.61 -9.35 -10.27
C ARG A 302 16.08 -9.76 -10.37
N PRO A 303 16.41 -11.06 -10.35
CA PRO A 303 17.80 -11.49 -10.48
C PRO A 303 18.34 -11.25 -11.90
N LYS A 304 19.60 -10.80 -11.94
CA LYS A 304 20.43 -10.68 -13.15
C LYS A 304 21.37 -11.87 -13.14
N LEU A 305 21.09 -12.86 -13.99
CA LEU A 305 21.94 -14.04 -14.11
C LEU A 305 23.32 -13.66 -14.66
N PRO A 306 24.41 -14.26 -14.15
CA PRO A 306 25.76 -13.99 -14.64
C PRO A 306 25.86 -14.27 -16.15
N PRO A 307 26.71 -13.54 -16.91
CA PRO A 307 26.83 -13.71 -18.36
C PRO A 307 27.03 -15.16 -18.82
N ALA A 308 27.85 -15.92 -18.08
CA ALA A 308 28.13 -17.32 -18.36
C ALA A 308 26.90 -18.24 -18.28
N HIS A 309 25.85 -17.85 -17.53
CA HIS A 309 24.67 -18.66 -17.29
C HIS A 309 23.37 -18.04 -17.81
N ARG A 310 23.42 -17.03 -18.68
CA ARG A 310 22.21 -16.35 -19.19
C ARG A 310 21.23 -17.28 -19.92
N GLN A 311 21.74 -18.37 -20.49
CA GLN A 311 20.94 -19.36 -21.22
C GLN A 311 20.54 -20.57 -20.36
N THR A 312 20.81 -20.53 -19.06
CA THR A 312 20.49 -21.65 -18.16
C THR A 312 18.98 -21.92 -18.17
N THR A 313 18.61 -23.19 -18.19
CA THR A 313 17.23 -23.65 -18.04
C THR A 313 16.92 -24.08 -16.61
N ALA A 314 17.95 -24.19 -15.76
CA ALA A 314 17.83 -24.64 -14.37
C ALA A 314 17.09 -23.64 -13.48
N VAL A 315 17.17 -22.34 -13.80
CA VAL A 315 16.49 -21.27 -13.05
C VAL A 315 15.46 -20.61 -13.95
N TYR A 316 14.18 -20.66 -13.58
CA TYR A 316 13.13 -19.89 -14.23
C TYR A 316 12.72 -18.70 -13.39
N ILE A 317 12.66 -17.50 -14.00
CA ILE A 317 12.43 -16.24 -13.31
C ILE A 317 11.19 -15.57 -13.88
N GLU A 318 10.23 -15.25 -13.01
CA GLU A 318 9.08 -14.41 -13.32
C GLU A 318 9.11 -13.13 -12.48
N LYS A 319 8.60 -12.04 -13.05
CA LYS A 319 8.37 -10.78 -12.33
C LYS A 319 6.89 -10.65 -12.03
N LEU A 320 6.58 -10.26 -10.81
CA LEU A 320 5.23 -10.01 -10.34
C LEU A 320 5.07 -8.52 -10.02
N ASP A 321 4.20 -7.85 -10.77
CA ASP A 321 3.78 -6.47 -10.51
C ASP A 321 2.53 -6.46 -9.61
N GLU A 322 1.96 -5.29 -9.31
CA GLU A 322 0.71 -5.16 -8.56
C GLU A 322 -0.48 -5.85 -9.25
N LEU A 323 -1.53 -6.16 -8.49
CA LEU A 323 -2.79 -6.62 -9.10
C LEU A 323 -3.34 -5.50 -9.98
N ASP A 324 -3.95 -5.84 -11.11
CA ASP A 324 -4.69 -4.85 -11.89
C ASP A 324 -6.00 -4.43 -11.19
N PRO A 325 -6.64 -3.31 -11.55
CA PRO A 325 -7.85 -2.83 -10.88
C PRO A 325 -9.00 -3.84 -10.81
N GLU A 326 -9.17 -4.68 -11.84
CA GLU A 326 -10.22 -5.70 -11.87
C GLU A 326 -9.85 -6.91 -11.01
N GLU A 327 -8.57 -7.28 -10.94
CA GLU A 327 -8.08 -8.30 -10.03
C GLU A 327 -8.20 -7.86 -8.55
N ARG A 328 -7.96 -6.58 -8.24
CA ARG A 328 -8.10 -6.02 -6.88
C ARG A 328 -9.54 -6.12 -6.38
N ILE A 329 -10.50 -5.65 -7.17
CA ILE A 329 -11.91 -5.73 -6.81
C ILE A 329 -12.39 -7.19 -6.79
N GLY A 330 -11.90 -8.01 -7.72
CA GLY A 330 -12.18 -9.45 -7.75
C GLY A 330 -11.71 -10.15 -6.49
N LEU A 331 -10.53 -9.81 -5.96
CA LEU A 331 -10.01 -10.35 -4.71
C LEU A 331 -10.87 -9.94 -3.51
N LEU A 332 -11.27 -8.66 -3.43
CA LEU A 332 -12.19 -8.18 -2.38
C LEU A 332 -13.51 -8.94 -2.41
N VAL A 333 -14.15 -9.02 -3.58
CA VAL A 333 -15.45 -9.68 -3.74
C VAL A 333 -15.34 -11.16 -3.39
N ARG A 334 -14.28 -11.83 -3.83
CA ARG A 334 -14.06 -13.24 -3.53
C ARG A 334 -13.76 -13.48 -2.06
N TYR A 335 -13.06 -12.56 -1.40
CA TYR A 335 -12.87 -12.59 0.05
C TYR A 335 -14.21 -12.50 0.79
N LEU A 336 -15.01 -11.46 0.50
CA LEU A 336 -16.31 -11.24 1.14
C LEU A 336 -17.24 -12.43 0.96
N ARG A 337 -17.28 -12.97 -0.26
CA ARG A 337 -18.15 -14.07 -0.63
C ARG A 337 -17.69 -15.41 -0.06
N ASP A 338 -16.47 -15.83 -0.41
CA ASP A 338 -16.01 -17.20 -0.19
C ASP A 338 -15.48 -17.41 1.24
N ILE A 339 -15.09 -16.34 1.95
CA ILE A 339 -14.56 -16.41 3.33
C ILE A 339 -15.56 -15.88 4.35
N GLU A 340 -16.12 -14.69 4.12
CA GLU A 340 -17.02 -14.05 5.09
C GLU A 340 -18.49 -14.41 4.88
N GLY A 341 -18.83 -15.04 3.76
CA GLY A 341 -20.19 -15.51 3.48
C GLY A 341 -21.14 -14.37 3.09
N ILE A 342 -20.63 -13.28 2.54
CA ILE A 342 -21.38 -12.09 2.15
C ILE A 342 -21.60 -12.12 0.63
N TYR A 343 -22.81 -12.51 0.20
CA TYR A 343 -23.14 -12.78 -1.22
C TYR A 343 -23.96 -11.67 -1.91
N ASN A 344 -24.63 -10.79 -1.13
CA ASN A 344 -25.67 -9.87 -1.64
C ASN A 344 -25.22 -8.41 -1.73
N LEU A 345 -24.01 -8.16 -2.27
CA LEU A 345 -23.50 -6.80 -2.47
C LEU A 345 -23.73 -6.35 -3.91
N THR A 346 -24.38 -5.20 -4.08
CA THR A 346 -24.52 -4.59 -5.41
C THR A 346 -23.27 -3.80 -5.79
N PRO A 347 -22.99 -3.58 -7.10
CA PRO A 347 -21.88 -2.74 -7.54
C PRO A 347 -21.88 -1.35 -6.89
N ASP A 348 -23.04 -0.75 -6.68
CA ASP A 348 -23.18 0.57 -6.05
C ASP A 348 -22.76 0.56 -4.58
N GLN A 349 -23.01 -0.54 -3.86
CA GLN A 349 -22.67 -0.68 -2.44
C GLN A 349 -21.16 -0.79 -2.19
N ILE A 350 -20.38 -1.29 -3.16
CA ILE A 350 -18.92 -1.50 -3.02
C ILE A 350 -18.08 -0.63 -3.96
N GLY A 351 -18.71 0.12 -4.86
CA GLY A 351 -18.04 0.95 -5.86
C GLY A 351 -17.09 1.99 -5.24
N TRP A 352 -17.40 2.46 -4.04
CA TRP A 352 -16.57 3.40 -3.28
C TRP A 352 -15.19 2.84 -2.91
N VAL A 353 -15.03 1.51 -2.82
CA VAL A 353 -13.77 0.86 -2.45
C VAL A 353 -12.78 0.86 -3.61
N ARG A 354 -13.26 0.85 -4.87
CA ARG A 354 -12.41 0.78 -6.07
C ARG A 354 -11.26 1.80 -6.08
N PRO A 355 -11.50 3.11 -5.85
CA PRO A 355 -10.41 4.09 -5.80
C PRO A 355 -9.48 3.96 -4.59
N ALA A 356 -9.89 3.20 -3.55
CA ALA A 356 -9.05 2.96 -2.39
C ALA A 356 -8.06 1.80 -2.58
N LEU A 357 -8.31 0.88 -3.53
CA LEU A 357 -7.45 -0.29 -3.77
C LEU A 357 -6.32 0.03 -4.76
N ASN A 358 -5.12 0.24 -4.22
CA ASN A 358 -3.99 0.79 -4.95
C ASN A 358 -2.92 -0.23 -5.38
N GLY A 359 -3.07 -1.53 -5.08
CA GLY A 359 -2.24 -2.57 -5.73
C GLY A 359 -1.85 -3.78 -4.89
N TYR A 360 -1.86 -3.67 -3.56
CA TYR A 360 -1.51 -4.78 -2.68
C TYR A 360 -2.70 -5.74 -2.47
N PRO A 361 -2.53 -7.06 -2.65
CA PRO A 361 -3.57 -8.05 -2.33
C PRO A 361 -4.09 -7.94 -0.90
N GLU A 362 -3.20 -7.69 0.07
CA GLU A 362 -3.57 -7.54 1.48
C GLU A 362 -4.51 -6.35 1.73
N GLN A 363 -4.42 -5.30 0.91
CA GLN A 363 -5.30 -4.15 1.04
C GLN A 363 -6.76 -4.50 0.70
N ALA A 364 -6.97 -5.35 -0.33
CA ALA A 364 -8.29 -5.84 -0.69
C ALA A 364 -8.85 -6.78 0.41
N ILE A 365 -7.99 -7.59 1.02
CA ILE A 365 -8.36 -8.44 2.16
C ILE A 365 -8.75 -7.58 3.37
N TYR A 366 -7.95 -6.56 3.69
CA TYR A 366 -8.21 -5.64 4.80
C TYR A 366 -9.51 -4.86 4.61
N ALA A 367 -9.76 -4.34 3.39
CA ALA A 367 -11.04 -3.72 3.06
C ALA A 367 -12.21 -4.71 3.25
N GLY A 368 -12.02 -5.98 2.88
CA GLY A 368 -13.00 -7.04 3.09
C GLY A 368 -13.27 -7.32 4.58
N GLN A 369 -12.22 -7.32 5.40
CA GLN A 369 -12.33 -7.46 6.87
C GLN A 369 -13.11 -6.29 7.47
N LEU A 370 -12.80 -5.05 7.10
CA LEU A 370 -13.53 -3.86 7.53
C LEU A 370 -15.03 -3.95 7.21
N ILE A 371 -15.36 -4.36 5.98
CA ILE A 371 -16.76 -4.55 5.56
C ILE A 371 -17.43 -5.67 6.36
N ALA A 372 -16.74 -6.77 6.62
CA ALA A 372 -17.29 -7.89 7.37
C ALA A 372 -17.51 -7.56 8.85
N GLU A 373 -16.62 -6.75 9.45
CA GLU A 373 -16.68 -6.37 10.86
C GLU A 373 -17.69 -5.24 11.12
N LYS A 374 -17.69 -4.20 10.28
CA LYS A 374 -18.45 -2.96 10.51
C LYS A 374 -19.72 -2.86 9.65
N GLY A 375 -19.85 -3.71 8.63
CA GLY A 375 -20.86 -3.53 7.58
C GLY A 375 -20.47 -2.44 6.57
N VAL A 376 -21.16 -2.40 5.43
CA VAL A 376 -20.79 -1.57 4.27
C VAL A 376 -20.76 -0.07 4.60
N SER A 377 -21.77 0.45 5.30
CA SER A 377 -21.90 1.89 5.56
C SER A 377 -20.77 2.40 6.47
N LEU A 378 -20.55 1.75 7.61
CA LEU A 378 -19.48 2.14 8.55
C LEU A 378 -18.07 1.85 7.97
N ALA A 379 -17.93 0.82 7.14
CA ALA A 379 -16.66 0.59 6.43
C ALA A 379 -16.34 1.71 5.43
N LYS A 380 -17.36 2.32 4.82
CA LYS A 380 -17.20 3.48 3.92
C LYS A 380 -16.72 4.71 4.66
N GLU A 381 -17.23 4.96 5.87
CA GLU A 381 -16.73 6.02 6.77
C GLU A 381 -15.27 5.74 7.18
N ALA A 382 -14.93 4.47 7.42
CA ALA A 382 -13.57 4.03 7.75
C ALA A 382 -12.63 3.89 6.54
N VAL A 383 -12.96 4.41 5.35
CA VAL A 383 -12.12 4.26 4.14
C VAL A 383 -10.71 4.83 4.32
N GLY A 384 -10.54 5.82 5.21
CA GLY A 384 -9.24 6.35 5.61
C GLY A 384 -8.27 5.26 6.07
N GLU A 385 -8.74 4.26 6.80
CA GLU A 385 -7.93 3.15 7.30
C GLU A 385 -7.34 2.32 6.13
N ILE A 386 -8.08 2.17 5.03
CA ILE A 386 -7.64 1.45 3.82
C ILE A 386 -6.51 2.23 3.11
N TYR A 387 -6.60 3.56 3.09
CA TYR A 387 -5.55 4.40 2.54
C TYR A 387 -4.30 4.39 3.43
N ASP A 388 -4.47 4.49 4.75
CA ASP A 388 -3.37 4.49 5.73
C ASP A 388 -2.58 3.19 5.69
N PHE A 389 -3.28 2.05 5.55
CA PHE A 389 -2.64 0.75 5.33
C PHE A 389 -1.68 0.78 4.14
N SER A 390 -2.14 1.30 3.00
CA SER A 390 -1.29 1.41 1.79
C SER A 390 -0.14 2.40 1.95
N ALA A 391 -0.37 3.53 2.61
CA ALA A 391 0.63 4.55 2.84
C ALA A 391 1.76 4.04 3.76
N MET A 392 1.42 3.25 4.78
CA MET A 392 2.39 2.59 5.64
C MET A 392 3.28 1.64 4.84
N ARG A 393 2.70 0.80 3.97
CA ARG A 393 3.47 -0.10 3.10
C ARG A 393 4.37 0.65 2.10
N ALA A 394 3.86 1.74 1.51
CA ALA A 394 4.63 2.57 0.59
C ALA A 394 5.83 3.24 1.27
N SER A 395 5.66 3.75 2.49
CA SER A 395 6.70 4.46 3.23
C SER A 395 7.97 3.61 3.42
N ILE A 396 7.84 2.29 3.61
CA ILE A 396 8.97 1.35 3.71
C ILE A 396 9.93 1.45 2.51
N TYR A 397 9.41 1.75 1.30
CA TYR A 397 10.22 1.87 0.09
C TYR A 397 10.70 3.29 -0.18
N VAL A 398 9.92 4.30 0.22
CA VAL A 398 10.17 5.71 -0.10
C VAL A 398 11.07 6.38 0.94
N ASP A 399 10.94 6.02 2.22
CA ASP A 399 11.60 6.71 3.34
C ASP A 399 13.13 6.73 3.21
N LYS A 400 13.72 5.67 2.61
CA LYS A 400 15.16 5.60 2.38
C LYS A 400 15.70 6.67 1.43
N TYR A 401 14.85 7.26 0.58
CA TYR A 401 15.25 8.31 -0.35
C TYR A 401 15.02 9.71 0.21
N LEU A 402 14.27 9.88 1.31
CA LEU A 402 13.95 11.20 1.87
C LEU A 402 15.18 12.01 2.29
N SER A 403 16.31 11.35 2.55
CA SER A 403 17.58 11.99 2.90
C SER A 403 18.41 12.42 1.69
N ASN A 404 18.05 11.96 0.49
CA ASN A 404 18.73 12.29 -0.76
C ASN A 404 17.79 13.13 -1.64
N ASP A 405 17.96 14.45 -1.56
CA ASP A 405 17.12 15.41 -2.26
C ASP A 405 17.05 15.15 -3.76
N ASP A 406 18.14 14.78 -4.43
CA ASP A 406 18.15 14.55 -5.89
C ASP A 406 17.33 13.30 -6.28
N VAL A 407 17.49 12.19 -5.55
CA VAL A 407 16.76 10.94 -5.84
C VAL A 407 15.28 11.10 -5.51
N TYR A 408 14.97 11.75 -4.38
CA TYR A 408 13.60 12.01 -4.00
C TYR A 408 12.92 13.01 -4.94
N GLU A 409 13.60 14.08 -5.35
CA GLU A 409 13.10 15.04 -6.35
C GLU A 409 12.79 14.32 -7.68
N PHE A 410 13.63 13.37 -8.11
CA PHE A 410 13.37 12.56 -9.29
C PHE A 410 12.17 11.62 -9.12
N LEU A 411 12.05 10.95 -7.98
CA LEU A 411 10.90 10.09 -7.68
C LEU A 411 9.59 10.89 -7.66
N THR A 412 9.62 12.09 -7.07
CA THR A 412 8.52 13.06 -7.14
C THR A 412 8.24 13.44 -8.58
N PHE A 413 9.24 13.73 -9.41
CA PHE A 413 9.02 14.01 -10.83
C PHE A 413 8.30 12.85 -11.55
N LEU A 414 8.73 11.60 -11.33
CA LEU A 414 8.09 10.44 -11.94
C LEU A 414 6.63 10.27 -11.51
N SER A 415 6.30 10.62 -10.26
CA SER A 415 4.92 10.46 -9.75
C SER A 415 3.89 11.38 -10.43
N TRP A 416 4.34 12.36 -11.20
CA TRP A 416 3.47 13.27 -11.95
C TRP A 416 2.94 12.67 -13.25
N PHE A 417 3.50 11.54 -13.70
CA PHE A 417 3.16 10.89 -14.95
C PHE A 417 2.72 9.45 -14.71
N ASP A 418 1.81 8.94 -15.54
CA ASP A 418 1.41 7.53 -15.47
C ASP A 418 2.52 6.60 -15.98
N PHE A 419 3.23 7.06 -17.01
CA PHE A 419 4.43 6.46 -17.54
C PHE A 419 5.24 7.52 -18.31
N LEU A 420 6.54 7.27 -18.48
CA LEU A 420 7.46 8.10 -19.26
C LEU A 420 8.39 7.20 -20.07
N SER A 421 8.69 7.56 -21.32
CA SER A 421 9.65 6.81 -22.10
C SER A 421 11.08 7.00 -21.60
N ILE A 422 11.89 5.96 -21.77
CA ILE A 422 13.31 6.00 -21.42
C ILE A 422 14.06 7.05 -22.25
N ASP A 423 13.61 7.32 -23.47
CA ASP A 423 14.17 8.36 -24.34
C ASP A 423 13.97 9.77 -23.77
N VAL A 424 12.76 10.08 -23.29
CA VAL A 424 12.48 11.36 -22.61
C VAL A 424 13.34 11.51 -21.38
N ILE A 425 13.45 10.45 -20.58
CA ILE A 425 14.26 10.51 -19.36
C ILE A 425 15.75 10.71 -19.70
N SER A 426 16.23 10.11 -20.79
CA SER A 426 17.59 10.33 -21.28
C SER A 426 17.81 11.78 -21.73
N LYS A 427 16.86 12.38 -22.46
CA LYS A 427 16.91 13.82 -22.81
C LYS A 427 16.92 14.71 -21.57
N ILE A 428 16.11 14.38 -20.56
CA ILE A 428 16.09 15.11 -19.28
C ILE A 428 17.44 14.98 -18.58
N ARG A 429 18.00 13.76 -18.50
CA ARG A 429 19.29 13.46 -17.89
C ARG A 429 20.37 14.39 -18.42
N ASP A 430 20.44 14.54 -19.74
CA ASP A 430 21.45 15.36 -20.40
C ASP A 430 21.27 16.87 -20.12
N ILE A 431 20.09 17.31 -19.70
CA ILE A 431 19.81 18.70 -19.34
C ILE A 431 20.05 18.97 -17.84
N VAL A 432 19.68 18.03 -16.98
CA VAL A 432 19.77 18.21 -15.51
C VAL A 432 21.09 17.75 -14.92
N ASP A 433 21.90 17.02 -15.70
CA ASP A 433 23.21 16.47 -15.34
C ASP A 433 23.17 15.64 -14.04
N LEU A 434 22.26 14.67 -14.00
CA LEU A 434 22.10 13.72 -12.89
C LEU A 434 22.17 12.28 -13.39
N PRO A 435 22.57 11.31 -12.58
CA PRO A 435 22.62 9.89 -12.96
C PRO A 435 21.22 9.24 -12.95
N LEU A 436 20.26 9.81 -13.70
CA LEU A 436 18.85 9.37 -13.68
C LEU A 436 18.67 7.90 -14.08
N ILE A 437 19.53 7.37 -14.96
CA ILE A 437 19.48 5.96 -15.36
C ILE A 437 19.90 5.04 -14.20
N GLU A 438 20.83 5.46 -13.35
CA GLU A 438 21.21 4.72 -12.15
C GLU A 438 20.05 4.72 -11.15
N TYR A 439 19.39 5.86 -10.97
CA TYR A 439 18.18 5.96 -10.14
C TYR A 439 17.06 5.04 -10.66
N ILE A 440 16.84 5.00 -11.99
CA ILE A 440 15.87 4.07 -12.60
C ILE A 440 16.24 2.63 -12.32
N ASN A 441 17.50 2.24 -12.55
CA ASN A 441 17.95 0.88 -12.30
C ASN A 441 17.71 0.50 -10.83
N GLU A 442 18.01 1.41 -9.91
CA GLU A 442 17.70 1.23 -8.50
C GLU A 442 16.18 1.03 -8.30
N PHE A 443 15.33 1.90 -8.84
CA PHE A 443 13.87 1.79 -8.70
C PHE A 443 13.30 0.50 -9.30
N LEU A 444 13.81 0.05 -10.45
CA LEU A 444 13.44 -1.21 -11.08
C LEU A 444 13.87 -2.40 -10.21
N ASP A 445 15.07 -2.35 -9.64
CA ASP A 445 15.60 -3.39 -8.79
C ASP A 445 14.77 -3.51 -7.48
N TYR A 446 14.25 -2.40 -6.94
CA TYR A 446 13.35 -2.45 -5.77
C TYR A 446 11.88 -2.71 -6.12
N GLY A 447 11.53 -2.85 -7.40
CA GLY A 447 10.15 -2.99 -7.85
C GLY A 447 9.30 -1.73 -7.66
N ILE A 448 9.93 -0.59 -7.37
CA ILE A 448 9.27 0.73 -7.30
C ILE A 448 8.75 1.11 -8.69
N CYS A 449 9.53 0.80 -9.72
CA CYS A 449 9.14 0.97 -11.11
C CYS A 449 8.99 -0.38 -11.84
N SER A 450 8.26 -0.34 -12.94
CA SER A 450 8.18 -1.41 -13.94
C SER A 450 8.42 -0.83 -15.34
N LEU A 451 8.92 -1.69 -16.23
CA LEU A 451 8.99 -1.37 -17.65
C LEU A 451 7.74 -1.95 -18.33
N ILE A 452 7.10 -1.13 -19.17
CA ILE A 452 5.94 -1.50 -19.97
C ILE A 452 6.22 -1.17 -21.45
N GLY A 453 5.43 -1.77 -22.34
CA GLY A 453 5.65 -1.69 -23.79
C GLY A 453 6.21 -2.99 -24.35
N SER A 454 6.34 -3.04 -25.67
CA SER A 454 6.73 -4.26 -26.39
C SER A 454 8.19 -4.65 -26.15
N VAL A 455 9.04 -3.66 -25.92
CA VAL A 455 10.49 -3.82 -25.67
C VAL A 455 10.92 -3.17 -24.35
N GLY A 456 9.97 -2.69 -23.54
CA GLY A 456 10.24 -2.04 -22.24
C GLY A 456 10.63 -0.57 -22.37
N GLU A 457 10.12 0.09 -23.41
CA GLU A 457 10.43 1.47 -23.77
C GLU A 457 9.83 2.52 -22.81
N TYR A 458 8.84 2.14 -22.00
CA TYR A 458 8.20 3.03 -21.03
C TYR A 458 8.46 2.59 -19.58
N LEU A 459 8.83 3.56 -18.74
CA LEU A 459 8.93 3.42 -17.31
C LEU A 459 7.61 3.82 -16.66
N ARG A 460 7.08 2.95 -15.79
CA ARG A 460 5.89 3.22 -14.97
C ARG A 460 6.22 3.08 -13.50
N LEU A 461 5.75 4.01 -12.68
CA LEU A 461 5.85 3.93 -11.23
C LEU A 461 4.72 3.03 -10.70
N ASN A 462 4.99 2.20 -9.69
CA ASN A 462 3.97 1.41 -9.02
C ASN A 462 2.86 2.33 -8.48
N ASP A 463 1.59 1.95 -8.67
CA ASP A 463 0.45 2.81 -8.32
C ASP A 463 0.45 3.24 -6.85
N VAL A 464 0.81 2.35 -5.91
CA VAL A 464 0.84 2.67 -4.49
C VAL A 464 1.92 3.69 -4.18
N ILE A 465 3.10 3.53 -4.78
CA ILE A 465 4.20 4.48 -4.61
C ILE A 465 3.87 5.82 -5.26
N ARG A 466 3.30 5.81 -6.48
CA ARG A 466 2.87 7.02 -7.19
C ARG A 466 1.89 7.82 -6.35
N ASP A 467 0.83 7.18 -5.85
CA ASP A 467 -0.20 7.86 -5.07
C ASP A 467 0.33 8.37 -3.72
N TYR A 468 1.26 7.64 -3.10
CA TYR A 468 1.90 8.05 -1.86
C TYR A 468 2.77 9.30 -2.07
N VAL A 469 3.59 9.33 -3.12
CA VAL A 469 4.48 10.45 -3.44
C VAL A 469 3.70 11.65 -3.99
N ALA A 470 2.73 11.43 -4.86
CA ALA A 470 1.92 12.49 -5.48
C ALA A 470 1.05 13.24 -4.46
N ARG A 471 0.51 12.56 -3.44
CA ARG A 471 -0.24 13.22 -2.34
C ARG A 471 0.62 14.22 -1.55
N GLY A 472 1.92 14.02 -1.52
CA GLY A 472 2.87 14.90 -0.84
C GLY A 472 3.34 16.09 -1.68
N SER A 473 3.12 16.12 -3.00
CA SER A 473 3.74 17.12 -3.89
C SER A 473 2.75 18.21 -4.34
N LEU A 474 3.08 19.48 -4.07
CA LEU A 474 2.29 20.63 -4.53
C LEU A 474 2.62 21.05 -5.98
N GLU A 475 3.87 20.91 -6.42
CA GLU A 475 4.32 21.31 -7.77
C GLU A 475 5.35 20.36 -8.38
N LEU A 476 5.41 20.33 -9.72
CA LEU A 476 6.46 19.64 -10.47
C LEU A 476 7.81 20.26 -10.09
N PRO A 477 8.83 19.46 -9.72
CA PRO A 477 10.07 20.04 -9.24
C PRO A 477 10.76 20.90 -10.30
N ARG A 478 11.35 22.03 -9.86
CA ARG A 478 11.79 23.12 -10.75
C ARG A 478 12.83 22.66 -11.77
N ARG A 479 13.75 21.78 -11.35
CA ARG A 479 14.83 21.25 -12.19
C ARG A 479 14.26 20.53 -13.41
N TYR A 480 13.34 19.59 -13.17
CA TYR A 480 12.68 18.81 -14.20
C TYR A 480 11.67 19.61 -15.02
N SER A 481 10.97 20.56 -14.40
CA SER A 481 10.09 21.49 -15.12
C SER A 481 10.86 22.29 -16.18
N LYS A 482 12.05 22.83 -15.84
CA LYS A 482 12.91 23.53 -16.81
C LYS A 482 13.39 22.61 -17.93
N ALA A 483 13.80 21.39 -17.61
CA ALA A 483 14.24 20.41 -18.61
C ALA A 483 13.11 20.08 -19.59
N MET A 484 11.91 19.79 -19.09
CA MET A 484 10.73 19.51 -19.92
C MET A 484 10.34 20.69 -20.82
N LEU A 485 10.48 21.93 -20.34
CA LEU A 485 10.24 23.13 -21.14
C LEU A 485 11.32 23.39 -22.22
N SER A 486 12.49 22.77 -22.10
CA SER A 486 13.51 22.76 -23.16
C SER A 486 13.13 21.73 -24.22
N ILE A 487 12.80 20.51 -23.80
CA ILE A 487 12.36 19.41 -24.67
C ILE A 487 11.10 19.81 -25.46
N SER A 488 10.15 20.49 -24.81
CA SER A 488 8.90 20.91 -25.45
C SER A 488 9.13 21.78 -26.68
N ARG A 489 10.20 22.59 -26.71
CA ARG A 489 10.52 23.43 -27.89
C ARG A 489 10.82 22.58 -29.11
N GLN A 490 11.54 21.47 -28.93
CA GLN A 490 11.86 20.52 -30.01
C GLN A 490 10.61 19.79 -30.51
N VAL A 491 9.76 19.33 -29.58
CA VAL A 491 8.49 18.67 -29.92
C VAL A 491 7.57 19.61 -30.70
N PHE A 492 7.57 20.90 -30.35
CA PHE A 492 6.68 21.88 -30.96
C PHE A 492 7.18 22.37 -32.32
N SER A 493 8.49 22.42 -32.56
CA SER A 493 9.09 22.88 -33.82
C SER A 493 8.99 21.87 -34.96
N THR A 494 8.88 20.58 -34.66
CA THR A 494 8.90 19.50 -35.66
C THR A 494 7.47 19.17 -36.12
N GLU A 495 7.20 19.25 -37.43
CA GLU A 495 5.87 18.93 -37.98
C GLU A 495 5.59 17.42 -38.02
N ASP A 496 6.62 16.60 -38.09
CA ASP A 496 6.52 15.15 -38.08
C ASP A 496 6.23 14.62 -36.66
N SER A 497 4.97 14.27 -36.41
CA SER A 497 4.53 13.69 -35.13
C SER A 497 5.04 12.27 -34.90
N SER A 498 5.56 11.58 -35.91
CA SER A 498 6.10 10.22 -35.76
C SER A 498 7.47 10.17 -35.05
N MET A 499 8.13 11.32 -34.95
CA MET A 499 9.45 11.48 -34.31
C MET A 499 9.41 11.43 -32.78
N PHE A 500 8.23 11.49 -32.16
CA PHE A 500 8.06 11.50 -30.71
C PHE A 500 7.01 10.50 -30.28
N ASP A 501 7.29 9.78 -29.20
CA ASP A 501 6.30 8.91 -28.60
C ASP A 501 5.20 9.72 -27.86
N TYR A 502 4.13 9.01 -27.50
CA TYR A 502 2.99 9.62 -26.82
C TYR A 502 3.38 10.24 -25.48
N SER A 503 4.25 9.58 -24.70
CA SER A 503 4.65 10.05 -23.37
C SER A 503 5.50 11.33 -23.46
N GLU A 504 6.38 11.44 -24.46
CA GLU A 504 7.16 12.64 -24.73
C GLU A 504 6.26 13.81 -25.08
N THR A 505 5.31 13.56 -25.98
CA THR A 505 4.33 14.56 -26.42
C THR A 505 3.47 14.99 -25.23
N TYR A 506 2.91 14.04 -24.49
CA TYR A 506 2.08 14.27 -23.31
C TYR A 506 2.83 15.10 -22.27
N ALA A 507 4.04 14.68 -21.90
CA ALA A 507 4.82 15.33 -20.86
C ALA A 507 5.24 16.75 -21.29
N SER A 508 5.63 16.93 -22.55
CA SER A 508 6.02 18.23 -23.11
C SER A 508 4.85 19.20 -23.18
N VAL A 509 3.69 18.73 -23.67
CA VAL A 509 2.47 19.55 -23.71
C VAL A 509 2.06 19.90 -22.29
N ARG A 510 1.99 18.93 -21.37
CA ARG A 510 1.59 19.18 -19.99
C ARG A 510 2.52 20.18 -19.30
N ALA A 511 3.83 20.05 -19.45
CA ALA A 511 4.80 21.01 -18.91
C ALA A 511 4.62 22.42 -19.51
N ALA A 512 4.39 22.53 -20.83
CA ALA A 512 4.15 23.81 -21.50
C ALA A 512 2.85 24.48 -21.04
N LEU A 513 1.74 23.73 -20.95
CA LEU A 513 0.45 24.24 -20.46
C LEU A 513 0.58 24.71 -19.00
N LEU A 514 1.25 23.94 -18.14
CA LEU A 514 1.52 24.32 -16.75
C LEU A 514 2.45 25.54 -16.63
N ALA A 515 3.22 25.87 -17.67
CA ALA A 515 4.08 27.05 -17.70
C ALA A 515 3.46 28.24 -18.45
N GLY A 516 2.21 28.12 -18.91
CA GLY A 516 1.53 29.15 -19.70
C GLY A 516 2.16 29.40 -21.07
N ARG A 517 2.83 28.40 -21.65
CA ARG A 517 3.40 28.50 -23.00
C ARG A 517 2.41 28.03 -24.06
N ASP A 518 2.48 28.64 -25.24
CA ASP A 518 1.68 28.20 -26.38
C ASP A 518 2.09 26.80 -26.85
N VAL A 519 1.05 26.01 -27.18
CA VAL A 519 1.18 24.65 -27.67
C VAL A 519 0.56 24.58 -29.06
N PRO A 520 1.25 23.97 -30.05
CA PRO A 520 0.72 23.79 -31.39
C PRO A 520 -0.63 23.10 -31.39
N GLY A 521 -1.58 23.62 -32.19
CA GLY A 521 -2.96 23.14 -32.23
C GLY A 521 -3.10 21.63 -32.50
N ARG A 522 -2.17 21.03 -33.24
CA ARG A 522 -2.13 19.59 -33.55
C ARG A 522 -1.85 18.69 -32.32
N LEU A 523 -1.20 19.21 -31.28
CA LEU A 523 -0.82 18.47 -30.06
C LEU A 523 -1.82 18.65 -28.90
N LEU A 524 -2.87 19.43 -29.15
CA LEU A 524 -3.94 19.73 -28.22
C LEU A 524 -4.94 18.56 -28.21
N ILE A 525 -4.65 17.52 -27.42
CA ILE A 525 -5.52 16.36 -27.19
C ILE A 525 -6.25 16.56 -25.84
N PRO A 526 -7.54 16.17 -25.71
CA PRO A 526 -8.33 16.29 -24.48
C PRO A 526 -7.61 15.90 -23.17
N ALA A 527 -6.94 14.75 -23.18
CA ALA A 527 -6.23 14.21 -22.02
C ALA A 527 -5.11 15.14 -21.50
N HIS A 528 -4.48 15.91 -22.39
CA HIS A 528 -3.42 16.86 -22.03
C HIS A 528 -3.96 18.05 -21.25
N PHE A 529 -5.18 18.50 -21.58
CA PHE A 529 -5.80 19.64 -20.93
C PHE A 529 -6.39 19.31 -19.57
N LEU A 530 -7.11 18.20 -19.41
CA LEU A 530 -7.80 17.91 -18.15
C LEU A 530 -6.81 17.81 -16.98
N GLY A 531 -5.67 17.14 -17.19
CA GLY A 531 -4.59 17.09 -16.20
C GLY A 531 -4.02 18.47 -15.87
N ALA A 532 -3.77 19.31 -16.89
CA ALA A 532 -3.26 20.67 -16.69
C ALA A 532 -4.29 21.59 -16.01
N ILE A 533 -5.57 21.53 -16.40
CA ILE A 533 -6.70 22.29 -15.83
C ILE A 533 -6.86 21.95 -14.34
N SER A 534 -6.97 20.66 -14.01
CA SER A 534 -7.14 20.22 -12.62
C SER A 534 -5.96 20.68 -11.75
N GLN A 535 -4.73 20.56 -12.27
CA GLN A 535 -3.54 20.97 -11.54
C GLN A 535 -3.44 22.49 -11.40
N SER A 536 -3.69 23.26 -12.46
CA SER A 536 -3.69 24.73 -12.38
C SER A 536 -4.73 25.23 -11.38
N TYR A 537 -5.87 24.54 -11.26
CA TYR A 537 -6.88 24.84 -10.25
C TYR A 537 -6.36 24.59 -8.82
N LYS A 538 -5.73 23.44 -8.57
CA LYS A 538 -5.06 23.12 -7.29
C LYS A 538 -3.98 24.14 -6.94
N ASN A 539 -3.23 24.59 -7.95
CA ASN A 539 -2.15 25.57 -7.83
C ASN A 539 -2.62 27.03 -7.87
N ARG A 540 -3.94 27.27 -7.82
CA ARG A 540 -4.58 28.61 -7.78
C ARG A 540 -4.32 29.49 -8.99
N ARG A 541 -3.87 28.93 -10.11
CA ARG A 541 -3.68 29.65 -11.37
C ARG A 541 -5.00 29.72 -12.13
N TYR A 542 -5.97 30.44 -11.58
CA TYR A 542 -7.34 30.46 -12.10
C TYR A 542 -7.43 31.05 -13.51
N LYS A 543 -6.54 31.98 -13.86
CA LYS A 543 -6.46 32.51 -15.23
C LYS A 543 -6.11 31.40 -16.24
N ASP A 544 -5.10 30.59 -15.92
CA ASP A 544 -4.70 29.43 -16.73
C ASP A 544 -5.85 28.42 -16.83
N VAL A 545 -6.55 28.14 -15.73
CA VAL A 545 -7.74 27.25 -15.74
C VAL A 545 -8.79 27.77 -16.72
N ILE A 546 -9.13 29.05 -16.64
CA ILE A 546 -10.14 29.68 -17.51
C ILE A 546 -9.71 29.58 -18.98
N GLU A 547 -8.48 29.95 -19.29
CA GLU A 547 -7.95 29.92 -20.65
C GLU A 547 -7.94 28.50 -21.23
N LEU A 548 -7.39 27.54 -20.48
CA LEU A 548 -7.31 26.15 -20.89
C LEU A 548 -8.70 25.53 -21.07
N SER A 549 -9.64 25.79 -20.15
CA SER A 549 -11.01 25.29 -20.28
C SER A 549 -11.72 25.85 -21.51
N TYR A 550 -11.56 27.14 -21.84
CA TYR A 550 -12.14 27.68 -23.07
C TYR A 550 -11.54 27.07 -24.34
N ARG A 551 -10.22 26.81 -24.35
CA ARG A 551 -9.57 26.09 -25.47
C ARG A 551 -10.18 24.69 -25.66
N VAL A 552 -10.57 24.00 -24.59
CA VAL A 552 -11.28 22.70 -24.64
C VAL A 552 -12.72 22.87 -25.14
N LEU A 553 -13.47 23.83 -24.60
CA LEU A 553 -14.89 24.01 -24.91
C LEU A 553 -15.16 24.50 -26.34
N GLN A 554 -14.23 25.23 -26.95
CA GLN A 554 -14.32 25.68 -28.35
C GLN A 554 -14.18 24.53 -29.37
N ARG A 555 -13.72 23.34 -28.94
CA ARG A 555 -13.50 22.18 -29.83
C ARG A 555 -14.77 21.34 -29.92
N SER A 556 -15.50 21.45 -31.02
CA SER A 556 -16.75 20.70 -31.25
C SER A 556 -16.55 19.19 -31.21
N ASN A 557 -15.39 18.69 -31.68
CA ASN A 557 -15.06 17.28 -31.80
C ASN A 557 -14.61 16.60 -30.49
N TYR A 558 -14.49 17.33 -29.37
CA TYR A 558 -14.18 16.72 -28.08
C TYR A 558 -15.39 16.06 -27.44
N GLU A 559 -15.17 14.95 -26.74
CA GLU A 559 -16.19 14.20 -26.02
C GLU A 559 -16.90 15.06 -24.97
N THR A 560 -18.20 14.83 -24.77
CA THR A 560 -19.02 15.51 -23.77
C THR A 560 -18.44 15.39 -22.36
N PHE A 561 -17.98 14.19 -21.96
CA PHE A 561 -17.36 13.98 -20.64
C PHE A 561 -16.18 14.93 -20.38
N VAL A 562 -15.29 15.08 -21.35
CA VAL A 562 -14.13 15.99 -21.27
C VAL A 562 -14.60 17.44 -21.14
N LYS A 563 -15.58 17.84 -21.96
CA LYS A 563 -16.14 19.20 -21.91
C LYS A 563 -16.79 19.47 -20.56
N ASP A 564 -17.51 18.51 -20.00
CA ASP A 564 -18.17 18.62 -18.70
C ASP A 564 -17.13 18.79 -17.58
N GLN A 565 -16.05 17.99 -17.59
CA GLN A 565 -14.94 18.13 -16.64
C GLN A 565 -14.23 19.48 -16.77
N ALA A 566 -13.93 19.93 -17.98
CA ALA A 566 -13.33 21.25 -18.20
C ALA A 566 -14.27 22.39 -17.76
N ARG A 567 -15.57 22.22 -17.95
CA ARG A 567 -16.60 23.17 -17.54
C ARG A 567 -16.76 23.24 -16.03
N HIS A 568 -16.65 22.11 -15.33
CA HIS A 568 -16.59 22.07 -13.88
C HIS A 568 -15.50 23.02 -13.35
N TYR A 569 -14.25 22.79 -13.77
CA TYR A 569 -13.11 23.61 -13.34
C TYR A 569 -13.22 25.06 -13.82
N LEU A 570 -13.76 25.30 -15.03
CA LEU A 570 -14.03 26.65 -15.53
C LEU A 570 -14.96 27.40 -14.58
N CYS A 571 -16.12 26.82 -14.26
CA CYS A 571 -17.09 27.44 -13.36
C CYS A 571 -16.49 27.70 -11.97
N MET A 572 -15.73 26.74 -11.43
CA MET A 572 -15.05 26.91 -10.14
C MET A 572 -14.01 28.04 -10.18
N ALA A 573 -13.24 28.16 -11.26
CA ALA A 573 -12.27 29.23 -11.45
C ALA A 573 -12.94 30.60 -11.66
N LEU A 574 -13.95 30.69 -12.53
CA LEU A 574 -14.74 31.90 -12.76
C LEU A 574 -15.40 32.39 -11.48
N ALA A 575 -15.91 31.47 -10.65
CA ALA A 575 -16.47 31.82 -9.35
C ALA A 575 -15.41 32.45 -8.43
N ARG A 576 -14.22 31.84 -8.32
CA ARG A 576 -13.11 32.36 -7.50
C ARG A 576 -12.59 33.72 -7.99
N THR A 577 -12.60 33.96 -9.30
CA THR A 577 -12.21 35.25 -9.90
C THR A 577 -13.36 36.25 -9.97
N ARG A 578 -14.58 35.88 -9.56
CA ARG A 578 -15.82 36.67 -9.65
C ARG A 578 -16.10 37.20 -11.05
N ASP A 579 -15.83 36.35 -12.04
CA ASP A 579 -16.00 36.68 -13.43
C ASP A 579 -17.48 36.63 -13.82
N ASN A 580 -17.94 37.64 -14.57
CA ASN A 580 -19.35 37.76 -14.96
C ASN A 580 -19.84 36.65 -15.90
N ARG A 581 -18.92 35.94 -16.57
CA ARG A 581 -19.22 34.80 -17.44
C ARG A 581 -19.78 33.60 -16.68
N PHE A 582 -19.55 33.52 -15.36
CA PHE A 582 -19.96 32.38 -14.54
C PHE A 582 -21.45 31.99 -14.72
N LEU A 583 -22.35 32.98 -14.63
CA LEU A 583 -23.81 32.71 -14.64
C LEU A 583 -24.28 32.15 -15.99
N ALA A 584 -23.58 32.45 -17.07
CA ALA A 584 -23.83 31.86 -18.38
C ALA A 584 -23.25 30.43 -18.46
N GLU A 585 -21.99 30.25 -18.06
CA GLU A 585 -21.30 28.94 -18.17
C GLU A 585 -21.96 27.85 -17.33
N VAL A 586 -22.41 28.18 -16.12
CA VAL A 586 -23.02 27.21 -15.20
C VAL A 586 -24.33 26.62 -15.73
N GLN A 587 -25.05 27.31 -16.63
CA GLN A 587 -26.29 26.79 -17.23
C GLN A 587 -26.07 25.54 -18.10
N HIS A 588 -24.84 25.31 -18.53
CA HIS A 588 -24.48 24.13 -19.30
C HIS A 588 -24.10 22.93 -18.41
N VAL A 589 -23.99 23.11 -17.09
CA VAL A 589 -23.82 22.03 -16.12
C VAL A 589 -25.20 21.54 -15.68
N LYS A 590 -25.39 20.23 -15.52
CA LYS A 590 -26.69 19.61 -15.19
C LYS A 590 -26.65 18.86 -13.86
N GLY A 591 -27.83 18.52 -13.33
CA GLY A 591 -27.98 17.66 -12.16
C GLY A 591 -27.53 18.28 -10.84
N THR A 592 -27.11 17.44 -9.90
CA THR A 592 -26.65 17.83 -8.55
C THR A 592 -25.37 18.65 -8.56
N GLU A 593 -24.49 18.42 -9.55
CA GLU A 593 -23.29 19.22 -9.78
C GLU A 593 -23.60 20.71 -10.01
N HIS A 594 -24.65 21.00 -10.78
CA HIS A 594 -25.08 22.38 -11.01
C HIS A 594 -25.44 23.09 -9.70
N ASN A 595 -26.10 22.39 -8.77
CA ASN A 595 -26.43 22.94 -7.45
C ASN A 595 -25.19 23.17 -6.60
N TYR A 596 -24.22 22.24 -6.60
CA TYR A 596 -22.95 22.41 -5.89
C TYR A 596 -22.19 23.64 -6.40
N ILE A 597 -21.98 23.75 -7.72
CA ILE A 597 -21.24 24.85 -8.34
C ILE A 597 -21.91 26.21 -8.09
N LEU A 598 -23.25 26.28 -8.19
CA LEU A 598 -23.99 27.50 -7.85
C LEU A 598 -23.86 27.86 -6.37
N GLY A 599 -24.00 26.88 -5.48
CA GLY A 599 -23.82 27.07 -4.04
C GLY A 599 -22.43 27.61 -3.71
N PHE A 600 -21.40 27.01 -4.30
CA PHE A 600 -20.01 27.48 -4.21
C PHE A 600 -19.87 28.92 -4.69
N TYR A 601 -20.42 29.27 -5.85
CA TYR A 601 -20.37 30.63 -6.37
C TYR A 601 -21.05 31.64 -5.45
N TYR A 602 -22.27 31.35 -4.99
CA TYR A 602 -22.98 32.24 -4.08
C TYR A 602 -22.21 32.47 -2.79
N ARG A 603 -21.56 31.43 -2.24
CA ARG A 603 -20.66 31.61 -1.10
C ARG A 603 -19.50 32.54 -1.43
N VAL A 604 -18.81 32.35 -2.56
CA VAL A 604 -17.69 33.24 -2.97
C VAL A 604 -18.15 34.69 -3.15
N MET A 605 -19.39 34.89 -3.57
CA MET A 605 -20.02 36.21 -3.70
C MET A 605 -20.56 36.78 -2.38
N GLY A 606 -20.51 36.03 -1.29
CA GLY A 606 -21.05 36.44 0.01
C GLY A 606 -22.58 36.40 0.08
N ARG A 607 -23.25 35.61 -0.78
CA ARG A 607 -24.72 35.44 -0.83
C ARG A 607 -25.11 34.14 -0.11
N TYR A 608 -24.91 34.11 1.20
CA TYR A 608 -25.01 32.87 1.99
C TYR A 608 -26.41 32.27 2.02
N ASP A 609 -27.44 33.11 2.11
CA ASP A 609 -28.85 32.69 2.10
C ASP A 609 -29.25 31.96 0.82
N GLU A 610 -28.54 32.22 -0.29
CA GLU A 610 -28.74 31.52 -1.56
C GLU A 610 -27.79 30.33 -1.73
N ALA A 611 -26.62 30.38 -1.10
CA ALA A 611 -25.63 29.32 -1.14
C ALA A 611 -26.11 28.07 -0.40
N ILE A 612 -26.58 28.22 0.84
CA ILE A 612 -26.95 27.08 1.70
C ILE A 612 -28.03 26.20 1.06
N PRO A 613 -29.18 26.72 0.56
CA PRO A 613 -30.20 25.88 -0.05
C PRO A 613 -29.72 25.14 -1.31
N ARG A 614 -28.75 25.72 -2.04
CA ARG A 614 -28.14 25.08 -3.21
C ARG A 614 -27.20 23.95 -2.80
N LEU A 615 -26.36 24.18 -1.80
CA LEU A 615 -25.45 23.16 -1.26
C LEU A 615 -26.23 21.99 -0.64
N GLN A 616 -27.30 22.28 0.10
CA GLN A 616 -28.20 21.24 0.65
C GLN A 616 -28.81 20.35 -0.45
N LYS A 617 -29.22 20.93 -1.59
CA LYS A 617 -29.70 20.15 -2.74
C LYS A 617 -28.62 19.30 -3.40
N ALA A 618 -27.35 19.70 -3.29
CA ALA A 618 -26.23 18.93 -3.85
C ALA A 618 -25.90 17.67 -3.02
N ILE A 619 -26.26 17.66 -1.73
CA ILE A 619 -26.05 16.52 -0.82
C ILE A 619 -26.88 15.29 -1.23
N ALA A 620 -28.06 15.50 -1.85
CA ALA A 620 -29.05 14.44 -2.10
C ALA A 620 -28.58 13.24 -2.95
N ASP A 621 -27.51 13.38 -3.73
CA ASP A 621 -27.00 12.37 -4.68
C ASP A 621 -25.67 11.74 -4.21
N GLY A 622 -25.20 12.07 -3.01
CA GLY A 622 -24.00 11.52 -2.37
C GLY A 622 -22.66 11.91 -3.02
N ARG A 623 -22.59 12.12 -4.34
CA ARG A 623 -21.34 12.47 -5.06
C ARG A 623 -20.71 13.78 -4.58
N TRP A 624 -21.53 14.78 -4.26
CA TRP A 624 -21.07 16.12 -3.86
C TRP A 624 -21.29 16.40 -2.37
N GLU A 625 -21.63 15.38 -1.59
CA GLU A 625 -22.01 15.51 -0.19
C GLU A 625 -20.87 16.09 0.65
N GLU A 626 -19.67 15.47 0.65
CA GLU A 626 -18.51 15.94 1.41
C GLU A 626 -18.15 17.40 1.07
N ASN A 627 -18.11 17.72 -0.24
CA ASN A 627 -17.81 19.07 -0.70
C ASN A 627 -18.87 20.07 -0.26
N ALA A 628 -20.15 19.73 -0.41
CA ALA A 628 -21.24 20.62 -0.04
C ALA A 628 -21.31 20.86 1.47
N LYS A 629 -21.13 19.82 2.30
CA LYS A 629 -21.06 19.95 3.76
C LYS A 629 -19.90 20.86 4.16
N SER A 630 -18.71 20.66 3.58
CA SER A 630 -17.53 21.51 3.85
C SER A 630 -17.77 22.98 3.53
N GLU A 631 -18.45 23.27 2.41
CA GLU A 631 -18.79 24.64 2.02
C GLU A 631 -19.85 25.27 2.95
N ILE A 632 -20.80 24.49 3.47
CA ILE A 632 -21.78 24.94 4.47
C ILE A 632 -21.10 25.25 5.81
N VAL A 633 -20.22 24.38 6.30
CA VAL A 633 -19.40 24.63 7.50
C VAL A 633 -18.64 25.95 7.37
N LEU A 634 -18.00 26.17 6.21
CA LEU A 634 -17.28 27.40 5.94
C LEU A 634 -18.20 28.64 5.98
N ILE A 635 -19.43 28.53 5.46
CA ILE A 635 -20.42 29.61 5.51
C ILE A 635 -20.76 29.97 6.96
N HIS A 636 -21.15 28.98 7.77
CA HIS A 636 -21.49 29.21 9.18
C HIS A 636 -20.30 29.77 9.96
N ASN A 637 -19.09 29.26 9.73
CA ASN A 637 -17.87 29.78 10.34
C ASN A 637 -17.63 31.27 9.97
N ILE A 638 -17.83 31.66 8.71
CA ILE A 638 -17.74 33.07 8.28
C ILE A 638 -18.85 33.93 8.90
N GLN A 639 -20.06 33.38 9.08
CA GLN A 639 -21.16 34.08 9.73
C GLN A 639 -20.97 34.23 11.25
N GLU A 640 -20.00 33.51 11.83
CA GLU A 640 -19.76 33.34 13.28
C GLU A 640 -20.89 32.55 13.96
N ASP A 641 -21.54 31.70 13.18
CA ASP A 641 -22.64 30.83 13.58
C ASP A 641 -22.07 29.46 13.98
N TYR A 642 -21.18 29.48 14.98
CA TYR A 642 -20.31 28.34 15.28
C TYR A 642 -21.08 27.12 15.79
N LYS A 643 -22.26 27.32 16.38
CA LYS A 643 -23.10 26.23 16.89
C LYS A 643 -23.67 25.40 15.74
N GLU A 644 -24.11 26.07 14.67
CA GLU A 644 -24.62 25.47 13.44
C GLU A 644 -23.49 24.87 12.60
N ALA A 645 -22.28 25.45 12.67
CA ALA A 645 -21.08 24.89 12.06
C ALA A 645 -20.59 23.61 12.78
N TYR A 646 -20.77 23.52 14.11
CA TYR A 646 -20.15 22.50 14.95
C TYR A 646 -20.55 21.09 14.57
N ASP A 647 -21.85 20.79 14.55
CA ASP A 647 -22.33 19.43 14.29
C ASP A 647 -21.86 18.92 12.93
N LEU A 648 -21.97 19.78 11.91
CA LEU A 648 -21.58 19.45 10.54
C LEU A 648 -20.06 19.33 10.35
N ALA A 649 -19.28 20.17 11.05
CA ALA A 649 -17.82 20.10 11.05
C ALA A 649 -17.31 18.86 11.80
N LYS A 650 -17.96 18.51 12.92
CA LYS A 650 -17.65 17.32 13.72
C LYS A 650 -17.97 16.04 12.96
N GLU A 651 -19.13 15.99 12.29
CA GLU A 651 -19.49 14.90 11.38
C GLU A 651 -18.42 14.75 10.29
N SER A 652 -18.09 15.83 9.56
CA SER A 652 -17.07 15.79 8.50
C SER A 652 -15.66 15.42 9.00
N TYR A 653 -15.28 15.84 10.21
CA TYR A 653 -14.03 15.46 10.86
C TYR A 653 -13.99 13.97 11.24
N THR A 654 -15.13 13.44 11.69
CA THR A 654 -15.27 12.04 12.11
C THR A 654 -15.30 11.12 10.90
N ASP A 655 -16.00 11.51 9.83
CA ASP A 655 -16.12 10.74 8.59
C ASP A 655 -14.81 10.72 7.79
N TYR A 656 -14.00 11.78 7.87
CA TYR A 656 -12.81 11.97 7.05
C TYR A 656 -11.58 12.46 7.84
N PRO A 657 -11.09 11.72 8.86
CA PRO A 657 -10.00 12.18 9.74
C PRO A 657 -8.63 12.29 9.04
N GLY A 658 -8.46 11.60 7.90
CA GLY A 658 -7.25 11.69 7.06
C GLY A 658 -7.22 12.90 6.13
N ASN A 659 -8.30 13.68 6.05
CA ASN A 659 -8.36 14.89 5.22
C ASN A 659 -7.93 16.11 6.04
N ALA A 660 -6.76 16.66 5.75
CA ALA A 660 -6.24 17.83 6.47
C ALA A 660 -7.20 19.04 6.46
N ILE A 661 -8.05 19.17 5.45
CA ILE A 661 -9.00 20.28 5.31
C ILE A 661 -10.17 20.14 6.29
N THR A 662 -10.72 18.93 6.46
CA THR A 662 -11.83 18.69 7.39
C THR A 662 -11.35 18.84 8.84
N VAL A 663 -10.14 18.34 9.14
CA VAL A 663 -9.49 18.53 10.44
C VAL A 663 -9.27 20.01 10.75
N GLN A 664 -8.78 20.79 9.76
CA GLN A 664 -8.62 22.23 9.92
C GLN A 664 -9.95 22.94 10.16
N ALA A 665 -10.99 22.62 9.38
CA ALA A 665 -12.29 23.28 9.48
C ALA A 665 -12.93 23.06 10.86
N TYR A 666 -12.90 21.82 11.37
CA TYR A 666 -13.38 21.51 12.71
C TYR A 666 -12.57 22.22 13.80
N PHE A 667 -11.24 22.20 13.69
CA PHE A 667 -10.36 22.94 14.60
C PHE A 667 -10.65 24.45 14.62
N GLU A 668 -10.90 25.06 13.47
CA GLU A 668 -11.26 26.49 13.37
C GLU A 668 -12.62 26.79 14.04
N VAL A 669 -13.60 25.90 13.91
CA VAL A 669 -14.89 26.04 14.63
C VAL A 669 -14.67 25.96 16.13
N LEU A 670 -13.93 24.96 16.61
CA LEU A 670 -13.63 24.78 18.03
C LEU A 670 -12.90 25.99 18.64
N LEU A 671 -11.93 26.55 17.91
CA LEU A 671 -11.17 27.73 18.35
C LEU A 671 -12.05 28.96 18.61
N ASN A 672 -13.19 29.06 17.93
CA ASN A 672 -14.09 30.21 18.06
C ASN A 672 -15.29 29.96 19.00
N MET A 673 -15.42 28.75 19.55
CA MET A 673 -16.36 28.43 20.61
C MET A 673 -15.76 28.71 22.01
N PRO A 674 -16.58 28.77 23.09
CA PRO A 674 -16.08 28.91 24.45
C PRO A 674 -15.03 27.84 24.80
N HIS A 675 -13.87 28.25 25.33
CA HIS A 675 -12.77 27.33 25.68
C HIS A 675 -12.96 26.68 27.06
N ASP A 676 -14.09 25.98 27.23
CA ASP A 676 -14.27 25.09 28.38
C ASP A 676 -13.37 23.84 28.27
N GLU A 677 -13.29 23.06 29.35
CA GLU A 677 -12.41 21.88 29.42
C GLU A 677 -12.71 20.86 28.32
N GLY A 678 -13.99 20.69 27.95
CA GLY A 678 -14.40 19.78 26.88
C GLY A 678 -13.94 20.25 25.50
N ASN A 679 -14.18 21.52 25.16
CA ASN A 679 -13.75 22.10 23.90
C ASN A 679 -12.22 22.10 23.76
N VAL A 680 -11.49 22.47 24.82
CA VAL A 680 -10.01 22.44 24.80
C VAL A 680 -9.46 21.02 24.58
N LEU A 681 -10.13 19.99 25.10
CA LEU A 681 -9.80 18.59 24.81
C LEU A 681 -10.04 18.24 23.33
N GLU A 682 -11.17 18.65 22.74
CA GLU A 682 -11.45 18.44 21.31
C GLU A 682 -10.44 19.16 20.41
N ILE A 683 -10.01 20.39 20.77
CA ILE A 683 -8.97 21.13 20.06
C ILE A 683 -7.64 20.36 20.07
N LYS A 684 -7.24 19.84 21.22
CA LYS A 684 -6.03 19.01 21.35
C LYS A 684 -6.15 17.73 20.54
N ALA A 685 -7.31 17.08 20.55
CA ALA A 685 -7.56 15.88 19.76
C ALA A 685 -7.40 16.16 18.26
N ALA A 686 -7.97 17.26 17.75
CA ALA A 686 -7.80 17.66 16.35
C ALA A 686 -6.32 17.92 15.99
N LEU A 687 -5.53 18.51 16.90
CA LEU A 687 -4.08 18.69 16.72
C LEU A 687 -3.31 17.36 16.67
N GLU A 688 -3.68 16.40 17.51
CA GLU A 688 -3.07 15.06 17.47
C GLU A 688 -3.49 14.28 16.23
N THR A 689 -4.70 14.50 15.71
CA THR A 689 -5.15 13.92 14.44
C THR A 689 -4.34 14.46 13.27
N ILE A 690 -4.20 15.79 13.12
CA ILE A 690 -3.43 16.36 12.00
C ILE A 690 -1.95 15.95 12.02
N LYS A 691 -1.36 15.73 13.20
CA LYS A 691 0.02 15.20 13.33
C LYS A 691 0.21 13.81 12.72
N LYS A 692 -0.86 13.01 12.63
CA LYS A 692 -0.84 11.67 12.03
C LYS A 692 -1.03 11.71 10.52
N VAL A 693 -1.59 12.80 9.98
CA VAL A 693 -1.81 12.97 8.53
C VAL A 693 -0.49 13.33 7.85
N LYS A 694 -0.07 12.52 6.87
CA LYS A 694 1.19 12.70 6.14
C LYS A 694 1.02 13.57 4.88
N GLY A 695 2.07 14.29 4.50
CA GLY A 695 2.17 15.07 3.25
C GLY A 695 2.45 16.56 3.46
N GLU A 696 3.01 17.26 2.46
CA GLU A 696 3.35 18.69 2.56
C GLU A 696 2.14 19.55 2.94
N LYS A 697 0.96 19.24 2.37
CA LYS A 697 -0.26 20.00 2.66
C LYS A 697 -0.73 19.82 4.10
N ALA A 698 -0.66 18.59 4.62
CA ALA A 698 -1.04 18.30 6.00
C ALA A 698 -0.08 18.97 6.98
N GLU A 699 1.22 18.97 6.66
CA GLU A 699 2.24 19.64 7.45
C GLU A 699 2.08 21.16 7.47
N GLU A 700 1.75 21.76 6.32
CA GLU A 700 1.42 23.19 6.22
C GLU A 700 0.23 23.54 7.12
N VAL A 701 -0.85 22.76 7.03
CA VAL A 701 -2.06 22.92 7.85
C VAL A 701 -1.73 22.74 9.33
N ARG A 702 -0.95 21.71 9.70
CA ARG A 702 -0.51 21.43 11.06
C ARG A 702 0.23 22.62 11.66
N LEU A 703 1.24 23.16 10.98
CA LEU A 703 2.00 24.30 11.49
C LEU A 703 1.11 25.55 11.66
N CYS A 704 0.16 25.78 10.75
CA CYS A 704 -0.81 26.86 10.89
C CYS A 704 -1.75 26.65 12.10
N MET A 705 -2.23 25.42 12.32
CA MET A 705 -3.05 25.06 13.47
C MET A 705 -2.28 25.22 14.78
N GLU A 706 -1.01 24.77 14.84
CA GLU A 706 -0.17 24.92 16.02
C GLU A 706 0.14 26.38 16.35
N ALA A 707 0.36 27.23 15.35
CA ALA A 707 0.52 28.67 15.57
C ALA A 707 -0.75 29.28 16.19
N ARG A 708 -1.94 28.91 15.69
CA ARG A 708 -3.22 29.39 16.24
C ARG A 708 -3.50 28.82 17.64
N TYR A 709 -3.13 27.57 17.89
CA TYR A 709 -3.27 26.96 19.21
C TYR A 709 -2.43 27.68 20.27
N ASP A 710 -1.16 27.93 19.97
CA ASP A 710 -0.27 28.68 20.87
C ASP A 710 -0.83 30.08 21.16
N PHE A 711 -1.46 30.71 20.16
CA PHE A 711 -2.05 32.02 20.30
C PHE A 711 -3.34 32.05 21.13
N HIS A 712 -4.33 31.24 20.73
CA HIS A 712 -5.68 31.28 21.31
C HIS A 712 -5.79 30.52 22.63
N ILE A 713 -5.04 29.43 22.80
CA ILE A 713 -5.18 28.51 23.95
C ILE A 713 -4.03 28.68 24.94
N LEU A 714 -2.78 28.74 24.47
CA LEU A 714 -1.62 28.91 25.36
C LEU A 714 -1.27 30.37 25.63
N HIS A 715 -1.89 31.31 24.91
CA HIS A 715 -1.65 32.75 24.99
C HIS A 715 -0.18 33.17 24.78
N SER A 716 0.61 32.35 24.07
CA SER A 716 2.02 32.62 23.76
C SER A 716 2.18 33.27 22.38
N VAL A 717 2.20 34.60 22.34
CA VAL A 717 2.31 35.37 21.08
C VAL A 717 3.65 35.13 20.38
N GLN A 718 4.75 35.15 21.14
CA GLN A 718 6.09 34.97 20.58
C GLN A 718 6.24 33.62 19.90
N THR A 719 5.76 32.54 20.55
CA THR A 719 5.82 31.19 20.00
C THR A 719 4.90 31.04 18.79
N ALA A 720 3.69 31.60 18.83
CA ALA A 720 2.75 31.58 17.73
C ALA A 720 3.32 32.26 16.46
N VAL A 721 3.92 33.45 16.60
CA VAL A 721 4.56 34.17 15.49
C VAL A 721 5.76 33.39 14.97
N SER A 722 6.61 32.83 15.85
CA SER A 722 7.76 32.02 15.45
C SER A 722 7.36 30.76 14.67
N LYS A 723 6.28 30.08 15.07
CA LYS A 723 5.74 28.93 14.33
C LYS A 723 5.18 29.34 12.98
N ALA A 724 4.47 30.46 12.91
CA ALA A 724 3.99 31.00 11.64
C ALA A 724 5.15 31.35 10.70
N ASP A 725 6.22 31.99 11.20
CA ASP A 725 7.42 32.29 10.39
C ASP A 725 8.15 31.03 9.92
N THR A 726 8.22 30.00 10.76
CA THR A 726 8.75 28.69 10.38
C THR A 726 7.93 28.09 9.23
N ALA A 727 6.60 28.17 9.31
CA ALA A 727 5.71 27.69 8.26
C ALA A 727 5.84 28.52 6.97
N ILE A 728 6.01 29.84 7.06
CA ILE A 728 6.26 30.71 5.90
C ILE A 728 7.58 30.32 5.21
N GLY A 729 8.65 30.09 5.97
CA GLY A 729 9.94 29.66 5.43
C GLY A 729 9.88 28.30 4.74
N ARG A 730 9.12 27.36 5.31
CA ARG A 730 8.95 26.00 4.76
C ARG A 730 8.01 25.95 3.55
N PHE A 731 7.00 26.81 3.50
CA PHE A 731 5.98 26.84 2.45
C PHE A 731 5.87 28.21 1.77
N PRO A 732 6.94 28.70 1.13
CA PRO A 732 7.03 30.09 0.63
C PRO A 732 6.05 30.43 -0.49
N ARG A 733 5.43 29.42 -1.10
CA ARG A 733 4.43 29.57 -2.17
C ARG A 733 2.99 29.44 -1.67
N SER A 734 2.79 29.24 -0.38
CA SER A 734 1.45 29.23 0.21
C SER A 734 1.14 30.52 0.96
N PRO A 735 -0.02 31.15 0.71
CA PRO A 735 -0.41 32.33 1.47
C PRO A 735 -0.90 31.98 2.88
N TYR A 736 -1.29 30.74 3.18
CA TYR A 736 -1.97 30.40 4.44
C TYR A 736 -1.12 30.59 5.70
N PRO A 737 0.18 30.22 5.73
CA PRO A 737 1.05 30.55 6.85
C PRO A 737 1.15 32.06 7.11
N VAL A 738 1.21 32.84 6.02
CA VAL A 738 1.27 34.31 6.09
C VAL A 738 -0.06 34.88 6.59
N LEU A 739 -1.20 34.31 6.17
CA LEU A 739 -2.52 34.68 6.65
C LEU A 739 -2.70 34.36 8.14
N ALA A 740 -2.17 33.23 8.62
CA ALA A 740 -2.16 32.90 10.05
C ALA A 740 -1.33 33.91 10.86
N LYS A 741 -0.16 34.31 10.37
CA LYS A 741 0.65 35.39 10.98
C LYS A 741 -0.11 36.73 10.99
N LEU A 742 -0.77 37.07 9.88
CA LEU A 742 -1.57 38.30 9.76
C LEU A 742 -2.72 38.33 10.77
N GLU A 743 -3.43 37.20 10.93
CA GLU A 743 -4.51 37.01 11.90
C GLU A 743 -4.05 37.24 13.35
N ILE A 744 -2.90 36.67 13.73
CA ILE A 744 -2.28 36.87 15.04
C ILE A 744 -1.95 38.36 15.26
N GLY A 745 -1.29 39.01 14.30
CA GLY A 745 -0.93 40.42 14.37
C GLY A 745 -2.14 41.34 14.51
N VAL A 746 -3.17 41.12 13.68
CA VAL A 746 -4.43 41.89 13.73
C VAL A 746 -5.14 41.69 15.08
N SER A 747 -5.12 40.49 15.64
CA SER A 747 -5.75 40.20 16.93
C SER A 747 -5.00 40.84 18.11
N LYS A 748 -3.67 40.98 18.04
CA LYS A 748 -2.86 41.67 19.05
C LYS A 748 -2.70 43.17 18.83
N ARG A 749 -3.20 43.69 17.70
CA ARG A 749 -2.99 45.09 17.28
C ARG A 749 -1.51 45.43 17.12
N ASP A 750 -0.70 44.44 16.76
CA ASP A 750 0.74 44.60 16.56
C ASP A 750 1.03 45.04 15.11
N ILE A 751 1.27 46.33 14.93
CA ILE A 751 1.52 46.94 13.62
C ILE A 751 2.77 46.33 12.94
N GLN A 752 3.80 45.95 13.70
CA GLN A 752 5.02 45.39 13.12
C GLN A 752 4.77 44.00 12.53
N VAL A 753 4.08 43.13 13.27
CA VAL A 753 3.69 41.80 12.79
C VAL A 753 2.76 41.90 11.59
N ILE A 754 1.77 42.80 11.63
CA ILE A 754 0.85 43.02 10.51
C ILE A 754 1.60 43.45 9.25
N ASN A 755 2.49 44.44 9.36
CA ASN A 755 3.24 44.96 8.21
C ASN A 755 4.18 43.92 7.60
N SER A 756 4.86 43.11 8.43
CA SER A 756 5.69 42.00 7.96
C SER A 756 4.89 40.95 7.18
N ALA A 757 3.70 40.60 7.67
CA ALA A 757 2.82 39.67 6.97
C ALA A 757 2.27 40.27 5.65
N LEU A 758 1.88 41.56 5.66
CA LEU A 758 1.44 42.27 4.46
C LEU A 758 2.53 42.33 3.39
N GLU A 759 3.79 42.59 3.76
CA GLU A 759 4.92 42.59 2.84
C GLU A 759 5.09 41.23 2.17
N SER A 760 5.01 40.15 2.94
CA SER A 760 5.06 38.78 2.42
C SER A 760 3.90 38.48 1.45
N LEU A 761 2.69 38.97 1.74
CA LEU A 761 1.51 38.77 0.90
C LEU A 761 1.58 39.51 -0.45
N ARG A 762 2.42 40.55 -0.60
CA ARG A 762 2.59 41.29 -1.87
C ARG A 762 3.12 40.40 -3.01
N ASN A 763 3.84 39.34 -2.68
CA ASN A 763 4.41 38.41 -3.65
C ASN A 763 3.39 37.44 -4.26
N PHE A 764 2.15 37.43 -3.75
CA PHE A 764 1.07 36.57 -4.22
C PHE A 764 0.15 37.30 -5.21
N ASP A 765 -0.60 36.53 -6.02
CA ASP A 765 -1.53 37.08 -7.00
C ASP A 765 -2.66 37.86 -6.29
N GLN A 766 -2.62 39.18 -6.40
CA GLN A 766 -3.60 40.10 -5.81
C GLN A 766 -4.99 40.03 -6.48
N SER A 767 -5.14 39.27 -7.56
CA SER A 767 -6.45 38.95 -8.13
C SER A 767 -7.17 37.82 -7.38
N ASP A 768 -6.43 36.94 -6.67
CA ASP A 768 -7.01 35.93 -5.80
C ASP A 768 -7.69 36.61 -4.60
N GLN A 769 -9.02 36.49 -4.51
CA GLN A 769 -9.79 37.08 -3.43
C GLN A 769 -9.45 36.51 -2.05
N GLN A 770 -8.92 35.28 -1.99
CA GLN A 770 -8.47 34.68 -0.74
C GLN A 770 -7.22 35.36 -0.17
N VAL A 771 -6.45 36.06 -1.01
CA VAL A 771 -5.30 36.89 -0.60
C VAL A 771 -5.74 38.35 -0.44
N ARG A 772 -6.41 38.89 -1.47
CA ARG A 772 -6.76 40.31 -1.54
C ARG A 772 -7.67 40.78 -0.40
N VAL A 773 -8.68 39.99 -0.03
CA VAL A 773 -9.64 40.41 1.00
C VAL A 773 -8.97 40.53 2.37
N PRO A 774 -8.20 39.53 2.87
CA PRO A 774 -7.42 39.69 4.10
C PRO A 774 -6.42 40.85 4.07
N VAL A 775 -5.68 41.04 2.96
CA VAL A 775 -4.76 42.17 2.78
C VAL A 775 -5.49 43.49 2.97
N LYS A 776 -6.62 43.68 2.28
CA LYS A 776 -7.42 44.91 2.34
C LYS A 776 -8.01 45.14 3.73
N LYS A 777 -8.49 44.10 4.40
CA LYS A 777 -8.93 44.19 5.80
C LYS A 777 -7.81 44.68 6.71
N ALA A 778 -6.62 44.11 6.59
CA ALA A 778 -5.49 44.46 7.43
C ALA A 778 -4.96 45.87 7.14
N GLU A 779 -4.85 46.28 5.87
CA GLU A 779 -4.49 47.66 5.49
C GLU A 779 -5.44 48.69 6.11
N ILE A 780 -6.75 48.43 6.04
CA ILE A 780 -7.78 49.28 6.66
C ILE A 780 -7.63 49.30 8.19
N PHE A 781 -7.34 48.16 8.81
CA PHE A 781 -7.15 48.07 10.25
C PHE A 781 -5.88 48.80 10.72
N VAL A 782 -4.79 48.77 9.94
CA VAL A 782 -3.57 49.54 10.21
C VAL A 782 -3.85 51.05 10.17
N LEU A 783 -4.67 51.52 9.22
CA LEU A 783 -5.11 52.93 9.21
C LEU A 783 -5.85 53.30 10.51
N ALA A 784 -6.70 52.41 11.01
CA ALA A 784 -7.39 52.63 12.28
C ALA A 784 -6.42 52.69 13.48
N LEU A 785 -5.47 51.75 13.56
CA LEU A 785 -4.45 51.70 14.63
C LEU A 785 -3.48 52.89 14.60
N THR A 786 -3.32 53.55 13.45
CA THR A 786 -2.47 54.74 13.28
C THR A 786 -3.26 56.04 13.43
N GLY A 787 -4.50 55.98 13.92
CA GLY A 787 -5.33 57.15 14.24
C GLY A 787 -6.22 57.66 13.10
N GLN A 788 -6.19 57.05 11.92
CA GLN A 788 -6.97 57.46 10.74
C GLN A 788 -8.30 56.70 10.63
N LYS A 789 -9.10 56.70 11.71
CA LYS A 789 -10.34 55.91 11.80
C LYS A 789 -11.39 56.28 10.75
N ASP A 790 -11.58 57.56 10.46
CA ASP A 790 -12.57 58.00 9.47
C ASP A 790 -12.20 57.54 8.05
N VAL A 791 -10.91 57.60 7.72
CA VAL A 791 -10.38 57.08 6.45
C VAL A 791 -10.56 55.56 6.39
N ALA A 792 -10.27 54.84 7.47
CA ALA A 792 -10.47 53.40 7.56
C ALA A 792 -11.95 53.02 7.34
N LEU A 793 -12.89 53.70 8.00
CA LEU A 793 -14.33 53.46 7.85
C LEU A 793 -14.81 53.70 6.41
N SER A 794 -14.36 54.78 5.77
CA SER A 794 -14.72 55.06 4.37
C SER A 794 -14.23 53.97 3.41
N LYS A 795 -13.06 53.37 3.70
CA LYS A 795 -12.46 52.31 2.89
C LYS A 795 -13.15 50.96 3.02
N VAL A 796 -13.88 50.69 4.11
CA VAL A 796 -14.65 49.44 4.26
C VAL A 796 -15.67 49.32 3.13
N ASP A 797 -16.39 50.39 2.79
CA ASP A 797 -17.40 50.34 1.75
C ASP A 797 -16.83 50.49 0.35
N SER A 798 -15.76 51.27 0.16
CA SER A 798 -15.16 51.44 -1.16
C SER A 798 -14.34 50.23 -1.60
N GLU A 799 -13.57 49.59 -0.71
CA GLU A 799 -12.61 48.53 -1.05
C GLU A 799 -13.10 47.11 -0.75
N LEU A 800 -14.06 46.94 0.18
CA LEU A 800 -14.61 45.63 0.57
C LEU A 800 -16.09 45.45 0.17
N ARG A 801 -16.51 46.05 -0.94
CA ARG A 801 -17.91 46.09 -1.44
C ARG A 801 -18.66 44.76 -1.34
N PHE A 802 -18.03 43.66 -1.75
CA PHE A 802 -18.62 42.32 -1.84
C PHE A 802 -18.44 41.46 -0.59
N MET A 803 -17.97 42.05 0.50
CA MET A 803 -17.96 41.39 1.80
C MET A 803 -19.37 41.37 2.37
N HIS A 804 -19.73 40.25 2.99
CA HIS A 804 -21.05 40.09 3.62
C HIS A 804 -21.33 41.24 4.62
N PRO A 805 -22.55 41.79 4.66
CA PRO A 805 -22.89 42.93 5.52
C PRO A 805 -22.54 42.72 7.00
N SER A 806 -22.82 41.53 7.56
CA SER A 806 -22.47 41.24 8.96
C SER A 806 -20.96 41.31 9.21
N ALA A 807 -20.13 40.78 8.29
CA ALA A 807 -18.68 40.81 8.40
C ALA A 807 -18.12 42.25 8.27
N LYS A 808 -18.73 43.09 7.43
CA LYS A 808 -18.39 44.52 7.37
C LYS A 808 -18.70 45.22 8.69
N GLU A 809 -19.87 44.95 9.26
CA GLU A 809 -20.28 45.58 10.51
C GLU A 809 -19.35 45.22 11.67
N ARG A 810 -18.93 43.95 11.74
CA ARG A 810 -17.91 43.52 12.69
C ARG A 810 -16.56 44.20 12.47
N LEU A 811 -16.14 44.37 11.21
CA LEU A 811 -14.92 45.12 10.91
C LEU A 811 -15.04 46.59 11.33
N ARG A 812 -16.18 47.25 11.11
CA ARG A 812 -16.42 48.62 11.58
C ARG A 812 -16.34 48.72 13.10
N LYS A 813 -16.96 47.79 13.83
CA LYS A 813 -16.85 47.71 15.29
C LYS A 813 -15.39 47.55 15.73
N ARG A 814 -14.62 46.69 15.06
CA ARG A 814 -13.18 46.53 15.32
C ARG A 814 -12.39 47.82 15.05
N ILE A 815 -12.65 48.52 13.95
CA ILE A 815 -12.01 49.81 13.60
C ILE A 815 -12.32 50.88 14.66
N LEU A 816 -13.55 50.96 15.13
CA LEU A 816 -13.94 51.91 16.18
C LEU A 816 -13.24 51.58 17.51
N SER A 817 -13.11 50.29 17.83
CA SER A 817 -12.44 49.79 19.03
C SER A 817 -10.92 49.83 18.98
N ALA A 818 -10.33 49.95 17.78
CA ALA A 818 -8.88 49.98 17.52
C ALA A 818 -8.27 51.22 18.18
#